data_AF-A0A943JMP0-F1
#
_entry.id   AF-A0A943JMP0-F1
#
_cell.length_a   1.000
_cell.length_b   1.000
_cell.length_c   1.000
_cell.angle_alpha   90.00
_cell.angle_beta   90.00
_cell.angle_gamma   90.00
#
_symmetry.space_group_name_H-M   'P 1'
#
loop_
_entity.id
_entity.type
_entity.pdbx_description
1 polymer ?
#
loop_
_entity_poly.entity_id
_entity_poly.type
_entity_poly.pdbx_seq_one_letter_code
_entity_poly.pdbx_strand_id
1 'polypeptide(L)'
;MEVIEGLGDWYLSDVTLKVNAGSDSTSGHASTTSTHTSVVGNTSGTVVTVTTKDKAGNTATRKYTIRIDKNEPTAGTLIIDGNLGENGWYVSDVKLSVSDTAGITSTLNITKITSDTKGTEVTMTSKNNTTGAVKVTKYTVKVDKTKPTIGKLVINGTEGNNGWYKSNVTFSVTNGSDTLSGHASTTSSISSITKDTKGTKVILTTKDKAGNTSTKEYTIKMDKTAPTTPTSMNFVFGNWSQYTDNTWTNQSIYAASTTSNPGPSGSSDTTSGLWKYQISTDNVNWVDYNYTASGIYLMSTDGVHTRYFRAVDNAGNISSIISRTAKVDKTAPTVPTVTYNGGSNSCSWKNNYNLTLNSSDSLSGVRVYQVDWTGDSASNSDVASNFIPWNGYSSCNNRFRAVDNAGNISEWTGVHHIHMDTEKPVHTNWWWGTVNKDIAQLYIQTTDNVGISRVQCPTSTATGGYNNWHWFNAIWDSSQNAYRCDITPSTFGHYNQTYTTHLYIYDHAGNGGYYNATNANIPVNERFLRSEILSESIKGSNVTWTTAWQTGNTSGLYSQSTSKGTTYYFRGNPTNNYIKFANKIWRIIRVNEDGTVKIMLNDAVSGGTFNSSTYGFDKMYYSNSNLKNIVNSWYNTNITGTNASKVVTGNYFCEAAKLMYSSGSVGNFSVPVKENYTPNFECATDGNGKGLVTASVGLITYDEIAFAGGWYYDFSLSYPYYLNNANLADRARWTMSPAGNNSDSSYALAFIIYNGGAWHTAVSSGSLISPVVNLKGDIAITGSGTSSDPYVPKN
;
A
#
# COMPACT_ATOMS: atom_id res chain seq x y z
N MET A 1 71.44 -74.12 111.26
CA MET A 1 71.29 -73.08 110.22
C MET A 1 72.62 -72.95 109.52
N GLU A 2 72.60 -72.94 108.19
CA GLU A 2 73.74 -72.73 107.30
C GLU A 2 74.26 -71.30 107.50
N VAL A 3 75.57 -71.12 107.66
CA VAL A 3 76.19 -69.80 107.89
C VAL A 3 76.46 -69.17 106.53
N ILE A 4 75.95 -67.95 106.30
CA ILE A 4 76.24 -67.18 105.08
C ILE A 4 77.48 -66.34 105.34
N GLU A 5 78.59 -66.72 104.72
CA GLU A 5 79.83 -65.94 104.74
C GLU A 5 79.68 -64.68 103.90
N GLY A 6 80.10 -63.55 104.46
CA GLY A 6 80.28 -62.29 103.77
C GLY A 6 81.71 -62.16 103.23
N LEU A 7 82.14 -60.92 102.98
CA LEU A 7 83.51 -60.65 102.53
C LEU A 7 84.47 -60.58 103.74
N GLY A 8 85.55 -61.35 103.71
CA GLY A 8 86.55 -61.39 104.79
C GLY A 8 85.99 -62.05 106.06
N ASP A 9 86.24 -61.45 107.22
CA ASP A 9 85.79 -61.99 108.53
C ASP A 9 84.33 -61.64 108.88
N TRP A 10 83.52 -61.22 107.90
CA TRP A 10 82.11 -60.84 108.09
C TRP A 10 81.17 -61.98 107.69
N TYR A 11 80.05 -62.07 108.39
CA TYR A 11 78.94 -62.96 108.09
C TYR A 11 77.68 -62.15 107.78
N LEU A 12 76.85 -62.66 106.88
CA LEU A 12 75.58 -62.04 106.47
C LEU A 12 74.36 -62.73 107.11
N SER A 13 74.61 -63.67 108.01
CA SER A 13 73.60 -64.38 108.79
C SER A 13 74.06 -64.55 110.24
N ASP A 14 73.15 -64.99 111.10
CA ASP A 14 73.50 -65.38 112.46
C ASP A 14 74.47 -66.58 112.45
N VAL A 15 75.44 -66.60 113.36
CA VAL A 15 76.51 -67.61 113.40
C VAL A 15 76.30 -68.51 114.60
N THR A 16 76.14 -69.82 114.37
CA THR A 16 76.07 -70.83 115.45
C THR A 16 77.45 -71.44 115.66
N LEU A 17 77.88 -71.55 116.93
CA LEU A 17 79.22 -72.00 117.30
C LEU A 17 79.15 -73.41 117.87
N LYS A 18 79.88 -74.35 117.25
CA LYS A 18 80.05 -75.70 117.80
C LYS A 18 81.43 -75.80 118.44
N VAL A 19 81.47 -76.04 119.74
CA VAL A 19 82.71 -76.11 120.52
C VAL A 19 82.99 -77.55 120.92
N ASN A 20 84.18 -78.04 120.56
CA ASN A 20 84.62 -79.40 120.87
C ASN A 20 85.30 -79.45 122.25
N ALA A 21 85.19 -80.60 122.94
CA ALA A 21 85.86 -80.81 124.22
C ALA A 21 87.38 -80.77 124.08
N GLY A 22 88.05 -80.23 125.10
CA GLY A 22 89.51 -80.25 125.21
C GLY A 22 90.04 -81.64 125.62
N SER A 23 91.35 -81.80 125.63
CA SER A 23 92.03 -83.03 126.07
C SER A 23 93.24 -82.69 126.93
N ASP A 24 93.46 -83.45 128.01
CA ASP A 24 94.72 -83.45 128.79
C ASP A 24 95.13 -84.89 129.08
N SER A 25 96.39 -85.24 128.81
CA SER A 25 96.88 -86.62 128.86
C SER A 25 97.28 -87.10 130.26
N THR A 26 97.39 -86.19 131.24
CA THR A 26 98.05 -86.49 132.53
C THR A 26 97.06 -86.52 133.69
N SER A 27 96.16 -85.54 133.76
CA SER A 27 95.08 -85.45 134.77
C SER A 27 93.70 -85.77 134.19
N GLY A 28 93.54 -85.71 132.87
CA GLY A 28 92.27 -85.92 132.17
C GLY A 28 91.44 -84.65 132.05
N HIS A 29 90.54 -84.60 131.05
CA HIS A 29 89.66 -83.46 130.82
C HIS A 29 88.53 -83.38 131.86
N ALA A 30 88.25 -82.17 132.36
CA ALA A 30 87.13 -81.92 133.26
C ALA A 30 85.96 -81.26 132.52
N SER A 31 86.19 -80.12 131.85
CA SER A 31 85.12 -79.39 131.15
C SER A 31 85.63 -78.38 130.13
N THR A 32 84.91 -78.21 129.03
CA THR A 32 85.06 -77.08 128.10
C THR A 32 83.79 -76.24 128.09
N THR A 33 83.93 -74.92 128.22
CA THR A 33 82.84 -73.95 128.19
C THR A 33 83.13 -72.83 127.20
N SER A 34 82.10 -72.30 126.55
CA SER A 34 82.19 -71.14 125.66
C SER A 34 81.32 -70.01 126.17
N THR A 35 81.74 -68.77 125.97
CA THR A 35 80.91 -67.60 126.33
C THR A 35 79.65 -67.49 125.48
N HIS A 36 79.64 -68.08 124.28
CA HIS A 36 78.50 -68.09 123.37
C HIS A 36 78.35 -69.45 122.67
N THR A 37 77.11 -69.89 122.51
CA THR A 37 76.73 -71.00 121.62
C THR A 37 76.28 -70.49 120.24
N SER A 38 75.97 -69.19 120.12
CA SER A 38 75.66 -68.49 118.87
C SER A 38 75.88 -66.99 119.03
N VAL A 39 76.21 -66.31 117.93
CA VAL A 39 76.17 -64.85 117.81
C VAL A 39 75.02 -64.50 116.88
N VAL A 40 74.04 -63.76 117.40
CA VAL A 40 72.79 -63.44 116.72
C VAL A 40 72.66 -61.93 116.63
N GLY A 41 72.26 -61.43 115.46
CA GLY A 41 72.12 -59.99 115.20
C GLY A 41 73.41 -59.30 114.74
N ASN A 42 73.26 -58.09 114.20
CA ASN A 42 74.37 -57.34 113.63
C ASN A 42 75.37 -56.94 114.72
N THR A 43 76.64 -57.18 114.45
CA THR A 43 77.74 -56.85 115.35
C THR A 43 79.00 -56.56 114.56
N SER A 44 79.72 -55.50 114.92
CA SER A 44 81.04 -55.20 114.34
C SER A 44 82.17 -56.06 114.92
N GLY A 45 81.84 -56.96 115.86
CA GLY A 45 82.77 -57.89 116.48
C GLY A 45 82.30 -58.34 117.85
N THR A 46 81.67 -59.52 117.93
CA THR A 46 81.40 -60.21 119.19
C THR A 46 82.52 -61.21 119.47
N VAL A 47 83.16 -61.09 120.63
CA VAL A 47 84.28 -61.95 121.01
C VAL A 47 83.79 -63.19 121.74
N VAL A 48 83.89 -64.34 121.08
CA VAL A 48 83.60 -65.66 121.62
C VAL A 48 84.86 -66.21 122.27
N THR A 49 84.81 -66.48 123.57
CA THR A 49 85.94 -67.07 124.31
C THR A 49 85.61 -68.51 124.69
N VAL A 50 86.46 -69.44 124.27
CA VAL A 50 86.38 -70.86 124.64
C VAL A 50 87.42 -71.15 125.72
N THR A 51 86.99 -71.72 126.85
CA THR A 51 87.82 -72.07 127.99
C THR A 51 87.74 -73.57 128.26
N THR A 52 88.87 -74.24 128.46
CA THR A 52 88.97 -75.67 128.79
C THR A 52 89.72 -75.85 130.09
N LYS A 53 89.23 -76.77 130.95
CA LYS A 53 89.75 -77.08 132.29
C LYS A 53 90.08 -78.57 132.42
N ASP A 54 91.22 -78.88 133.04
CA ASP A 54 91.62 -80.25 133.37
C ASP A 54 91.14 -80.67 134.79
N LYS A 55 91.31 -81.96 135.17
CA LYS A 55 90.89 -82.43 136.51
C LYS A 55 91.80 -81.97 137.65
N ALA A 56 93.01 -81.50 137.36
CA ALA A 56 93.93 -80.90 138.34
C ALA A 56 93.61 -79.43 138.64
N GLY A 57 92.77 -78.79 137.82
CA GLY A 57 92.25 -77.44 138.01
C GLY A 57 92.81 -76.38 137.05
N ASN A 58 93.73 -76.71 136.15
CA ASN A 58 94.35 -75.76 135.21
C ASN A 58 93.39 -75.38 134.08
N THR A 59 93.49 -74.15 133.56
CA THR A 59 92.63 -73.64 132.47
C THR A 59 93.41 -73.00 131.33
N ALA A 60 92.94 -73.19 130.09
CA ALA A 60 93.42 -72.49 128.89
C ALA A 60 92.25 -71.86 128.08
N THR A 61 92.49 -70.70 127.46
CA THR A 61 91.46 -69.92 126.74
C THR A 61 91.86 -69.50 125.33
N ARG A 62 90.93 -69.53 124.35
CA ARG A 62 91.09 -68.96 122.98
C ARG A 62 89.91 -68.06 122.62
N LYS A 63 90.16 -66.97 121.87
CA LYS A 63 89.16 -65.97 121.45
C LYS A 63 88.95 -65.95 119.93
N TYR A 64 87.70 -65.83 119.50
CA TYR A 64 87.29 -65.62 118.10
C TYR A 64 86.41 -64.37 118.02
N THR A 65 86.64 -63.51 117.03
CA THR A 65 85.80 -62.32 116.79
C THR A 65 84.84 -62.62 115.64
N ILE A 66 83.55 -62.65 115.92
CA ILE A 66 82.50 -62.88 114.92
C ILE A 66 81.87 -61.52 114.57
N ARG A 67 81.93 -61.13 113.29
CA ARG A 67 81.31 -59.90 112.78
C ARG A 67 80.12 -60.25 111.90
N ILE A 68 78.97 -59.63 112.14
CA ILE A 68 77.72 -59.91 111.41
C ILE A 68 77.15 -58.59 110.91
N ASP A 69 76.85 -58.50 109.61
CA ASP A 69 76.04 -57.42 109.06
C ASP A 69 75.00 -57.98 108.07
N LYS A 70 73.75 -57.98 108.50
CA LYS A 70 72.57 -58.46 107.77
C LYS A 70 71.86 -57.34 107.01
N ASN A 71 72.33 -56.09 107.13
CA ASN A 71 71.70 -54.97 106.44
C ASN A 71 72.00 -55.01 104.94
N GLU A 72 70.98 -54.79 104.12
CA GLU A 72 71.19 -54.58 102.68
C GLU A 72 71.95 -53.28 102.42
N PRO A 73 72.84 -53.22 101.40
CA PRO A 73 73.44 -51.95 100.98
C PRO A 73 72.39 -50.98 100.42
N THR A 74 72.68 -49.69 100.53
CA THR A 74 71.99 -48.65 99.74
C THR A 74 72.22 -48.94 98.26
N ALA A 75 71.14 -48.97 97.46
CA ALA A 75 71.24 -49.16 96.02
C ALA A 75 71.85 -47.92 95.35
N GLY A 76 72.63 -48.12 94.29
CA GLY A 76 73.03 -47.04 93.39
C GLY A 76 71.82 -46.39 92.70
N THR A 77 72.04 -45.33 91.93
CA THR A 77 71.00 -44.71 91.09
C THR A 77 71.23 -45.07 89.62
N LEU A 78 70.21 -45.59 88.95
CA LEU A 78 70.26 -45.83 87.50
C LEU A 78 70.15 -44.49 86.75
N ILE A 79 71.11 -44.21 85.89
CA ILE A 79 71.09 -43.09 84.94
C ILE A 79 70.72 -43.64 83.56
N ILE A 80 69.71 -43.02 82.94
CA ILE A 80 69.21 -43.38 81.62
C ILE A 80 69.39 -42.18 80.69
N ASP A 81 70.27 -42.30 79.71
CA ASP A 81 70.59 -41.26 78.73
C ASP A 81 70.01 -41.62 77.36
N GLY A 82 69.00 -40.87 76.93
CA GLY A 82 68.27 -41.07 75.68
C GLY A 82 67.11 -40.07 75.55
N ASN A 83 66.57 -39.93 74.34
CA ASN A 83 65.44 -39.03 74.08
C ASN A 83 64.15 -39.64 74.63
N LEU A 84 63.69 -39.11 75.76
CA LEU A 84 62.41 -39.49 76.34
C LEU A 84 61.27 -38.97 75.43
N GLY A 85 60.46 -39.89 74.94
CA GLY A 85 59.22 -39.60 74.25
C GLY A 85 58.05 -39.49 75.21
N GLU A 86 56.89 -40.00 74.79
CA GLU A 86 55.65 -39.97 75.58
C GLU A 86 55.46 -41.30 76.35
N ASN A 87 54.61 -41.27 77.40
CA ASN A 87 54.20 -42.46 78.17
C ASN A 87 55.35 -43.32 78.73
N GLY A 88 56.48 -42.70 79.05
CA GLY A 88 57.67 -43.37 79.59
C GLY A 88 58.40 -44.26 78.57
N TRP A 89 58.24 -43.99 77.28
CA TRP A 89 59.01 -44.61 76.21
C TRP A 89 60.17 -43.71 75.78
N TYR A 90 61.26 -44.32 75.35
CA TYR A 90 62.34 -43.60 74.67
C TYR A 90 62.21 -43.79 73.16
N VAL A 91 62.41 -42.72 72.40
CA VAL A 91 62.32 -42.69 70.93
C VAL A 91 63.71 -42.66 70.27
N SER A 92 64.75 -42.98 71.03
CA SER A 92 66.12 -43.14 70.56
C SER A 92 66.78 -44.33 71.25
N ASP A 93 67.99 -44.66 70.80
CA ASP A 93 68.85 -45.54 71.58
C ASP A 93 69.04 -44.97 72.99
N VAL A 94 69.10 -45.87 73.96
CA VAL A 94 69.27 -45.56 75.38
C VAL A 94 70.60 -46.09 75.87
N LYS A 95 71.37 -45.25 76.56
CA LYS A 95 72.59 -45.61 77.27
C LYS A 95 72.33 -45.64 78.77
N LEU A 96 72.82 -46.67 79.45
CA LEU A 96 72.59 -46.93 80.86
C LEU A 96 73.90 -46.87 81.63
N SER A 97 73.91 -46.15 82.74
CA SER A 97 75.03 -46.08 83.68
C SER A 97 74.52 -46.04 85.12
N VAL A 98 75.43 -46.20 86.07
CA VAL A 98 75.13 -46.13 87.50
C VAL A 98 75.83 -44.96 88.14
N SER A 99 75.20 -44.40 89.16
CA SER A 99 75.82 -43.45 90.09
C SER A 99 75.77 -44.03 91.49
N ASP A 100 76.94 -44.32 92.05
CA ASP A 100 77.10 -44.96 93.35
C ASP A 100 77.47 -43.97 94.44
N THR A 101 76.98 -44.23 95.66
CA THR A 101 77.48 -43.60 96.88
C THR A 101 78.78 -44.26 97.35
N ALA A 102 79.66 -43.52 98.01
CA ALA A 102 80.96 -44.04 98.48
C ALA A 102 80.82 -45.33 99.32
N GLY A 103 81.66 -46.32 99.04
CA GLY A 103 81.64 -47.64 99.70
C GLY A 103 80.72 -48.68 99.04
N ILE A 104 79.95 -48.29 98.01
CA ILE A 104 79.11 -49.18 97.20
C ILE A 104 79.69 -49.27 95.79
N THR A 105 79.61 -50.46 95.18
CA THR A 105 79.85 -50.66 93.75
C THR A 105 78.61 -51.29 93.13
N SER A 106 78.02 -50.65 92.13
CA SER A 106 76.90 -51.19 91.36
C SER A 106 77.34 -51.66 89.98
N THR A 107 76.73 -52.74 89.51
CA THR A 107 76.90 -53.23 88.14
C THR A 107 75.53 -53.40 87.48
N LEU A 108 75.47 -53.22 86.16
CA LEU A 108 74.26 -53.44 85.37
C LEU A 108 74.42 -54.70 84.53
N ASN A 109 73.34 -55.44 84.34
CA ASN A 109 73.29 -56.57 83.40
C ASN A 109 73.46 -56.13 81.94
N ILE A 110 73.05 -54.90 81.61
CA ILE A 110 73.20 -54.28 80.29
C ILE A 110 73.54 -52.79 80.41
N THR A 111 74.27 -52.24 79.44
CA THR A 111 74.72 -50.83 79.44
C THR A 111 74.10 -49.99 78.32
N LYS A 112 73.33 -50.60 77.41
CA LYS A 112 72.63 -49.91 76.34
C LYS A 112 71.41 -50.71 75.86
N ILE A 113 70.41 -50.02 75.33
CA ILE A 113 69.27 -50.58 74.62
C ILE A 113 69.20 -49.87 73.27
N THR A 114 69.53 -50.59 72.20
CA THR A 114 69.60 -50.05 70.83
C THR A 114 68.53 -50.61 69.90
N SER A 115 67.70 -51.52 70.40
CA SER A 115 66.58 -52.11 69.68
C SER A 115 65.28 -51.74 70.36
N ASP A 116 64.24 -51.66 69.56
CA ASP A 116 62.87 -51.49 70.01
C ASP A 116 62.45 -52.63 70.94
N THR A 117 61.81 -52.28 72.06
CA THR A 117 61.45 -53.19 73.14
C THR A 117 60.26 -52.67 73.93
N LYS A 118 59.27 -53.54 74.21
CA LYS A 118 58.13 -53.22 75.08
C LYS A 118 58.51 -53.03 76.55
N GLY A 119 59.76 -53.33 76.89
CA GLY A 119 60.30 -53.25 78.22
C GLY A 119 61.47 -54.22 78.35
N THR A 120 62.68 -53.69 78.39
CA THR A 120 63.86 -54.46 78.74
C THR A 120 64.13 -54.29 80.23
N GLU A 121 64.26 -55.42 80.94
CA GLU A 121 64.60 -55.43 82.36
C GLU A 121 66.08 -55.07 82.56
N VAL A 122 66.33 -53.94 83.20
CA VAL A 122 67.65 -53.49 83.64
C VAL A 122 67.78 -53.87 85.11
N THR A 123 68.66 -54.83 85.40
CA THR A 123 68.97 -55.27 86.76
C THR A 123 70.24 -54.58 87.22
N MET A 124 70.14 -53.87 88.34
CA MET A 124 71.25 -53.23 89.02
C MET A 124 71.57 -53.99 90.31
N THR A 125 72.80 -54.45 90.42
CA THR A 125 73.30 -55.19 91.58
C THR A 125 74.30 -54.31 92.32
N SER A 126 73.90 -53.79 93.48
CA SER A 126 74.72 -52.94 94.35
C SER A 126 75.35 -53.78 95.45
N LYS A 127 76.68 -53.75 95.55
CA LYS A 127 77.45 -54.50 96.55
C LYS A 127 78.08 -53.55 97.56
N ASN A 128 77.95 -53.86 98.85
CA ASN A 128 78.75 -53.23 99.90
C ASN A 128 80.19 -53.71 99.78
N ASN A 129 81.13 -52.79 99.52
CA ASN A 129 82.53 -53.15 99.33
C ASN A 129 83.21 -53.66 100.61
N THR A 130 82.65 -53.37 101.79
CA THR A 130 83.20 -53.77 103.10
C THR A 130 82.67 -55.12 103.58
N THR A 131 81.36 -55.36 103.47
CA THR A 131 80.73 -56.58 104.02
C THR A 131 80.41 -57.64 102.98
N GLY A 132 80.38 -57.27 101.70
CA GLY A 132 79.99 -58.15 100.60
C GLY A 132 78.48 -58.33 100.44
N ALA A 133 77.65 -57.72 101.29
CA ALA A 133 76.19 -57.74 101.17
C ALA A 133 75.75 -57.16 99.82
N VAL A 134 74.70 -57.73 99.22
CA VAL A 134 74.22 -57.37 97.88
C VAL A 134 72.75 -56.98 97.94
N LYS A 135 72.37 -55.94 97.19
CA LYS A 135 70.99 -55.56 96.89
C LYS A 135 70.75 -55.55 95.39
N VAL A 136 69.64 -56.13 94.96
CA VAL A 136 69.24 -56.19 93.54
C VAL A 136 68.01 -55.30 93.32
N THR A 137 68.12 -54.32 92.43
CA THR A 137 67.00 -53.44 92.02
C THR A 137 66.74 -53.63 90.53
N LYS A 138 65.46 -53.72 90.13
CA LYS A 138 65.05 -53.95 88.74
C LYS A 138 64.29 -52.75 88.19
N TYR A 139 64.62 -52.34 86.98
CA TYR A 139 63.94 -51.28 86.23
C TYR A 139 63.45 -51.84 84.89
N THR A 140 62.37 -51.28 84.36
CA THR A 140 61.89 -51.61 83.01
C THR A 140 62.03 -50.39 82.12
N VAL A 141 62.89 -50.49 81.11
CA VAL A 141 63.10 -49.40 80.14
C VAL A 141 62.49 -49.79 78.82
N LYS A 142 61.57 -48.96 78.31
CA LYS A 142 60.83 -49.20 77.07
C LYS A 142 61.39 -48.30 75.98
N VAL A 143 61.69 -48.86 74.81
CA VAL A 143 62.25 -48.12 73.67
C VAL A 143 61.40 -48.42 72.45
N ASP A 144 60.93 -47.38 71.77
CA ASP A 144 60.24 -47.49 70.50
C ASP A 144 60.68 -46.34 69.59
N LYS A 145 61.52 -46.66 68.61
CA LYS A 145 62.01 -45.71 67.61
C LYS A 145 61.26 -45.84 66.29
N THR A 146 60.47 -46.91 66.14
CA THR A 146 59.78 -47.20 64.90
C THR A 146 58.61 -46.26 64.75
N LYS A 147 58.57 -45.55 63.62
CA LYS A 147 57.44 -44.67 63.34
C LYS A 147 56.18 -45.49 63.06
N PRO A 148 54.99 -45.01 63.45
CA PRO A 148 53.73 -45.70 63.16
C PRO A 148 53.48 -45.81 61.64
N THR A 149 52.72 -46.82 61.24
CA THR A 149 52.13 -46.89 59.89
C THR A 149 51.07 -45.80 59.76
N ILE A 150 51.17 -44.97 58.72
CA ILE A 150 50.23 -43.88 58.46
C ILE A 150 48.81 -44.42 58.19
N GLY A 151 47.80 -43.76 58.74
CA GLY A 151 46.39 -44.03 58.42
C GLY A 151 46.00 -43.61 56.98
N LYS A 152 44.70 -43.59 56.69
CA LYS A 152 44.14 -43.15 55.40
C LYS A 152 43.29 -41.90 55.56
N LEU A 153 43.47 -40.92 54.68
CA LEU A 153 42.58 -39.77 54.57
C LEU A 153 41.38 -40.16 53.69
N VAL A 154 40.17 -39.98 54.22
CA VAL A 154 38.91 -40.16 53.50
C VAL A 154 38.40 -38.78 53.11
N ILE A 155 38.29 -38.55 51.81
CA ILE A 155 37.90 -37.27 51.22
C ILE A 155 36.48 -37.42 50.70
N ASN A 156 35.55 -36.59 51.19
CA ASN A 156 34.15 -36.61 50.75
C ASN A 156 33.81 -35.27 50.10
N GLY A 157 33.26 -35.31 48.89
CA GLY A 157 32.84 -34.15 48.12
C GLY A 157 32.35 -34.57 46.73
N THR A 158 31.69 -33.68 46.02
CA THR A 158 31.27 -33.92 44.62
C THR A 158 32.48 -33.72 43.73
N GLU A 159 32.96 -34.79 43.10
CA GLU A 159 34.03 -34.70 42.10
C GLU A 159 33.55 -33.87 40.90
N GLY A 160 34.36 -32.90 40.55
CA GLY A 160 34.28 -32.16 39.31
C GLY A 160 35.21 -32.74 38.25
N ASN A 161 35.52 -31.92 37.26
CA ASN A 161 36.44 -32.28 36.20
C ASN A 161 37.89 -32.01 36.62
N ASN A 162 38.86 -32.61 35.92
CA ASN A 162 40.29 -32.31 36.03
C ASN A 162 40.87 -32.34 37.47
N GLY A 163 40.34 -33.23 38.31
CA GLY A 163 40.77 -33.41 39.70
C GLY A 163 40.37 -32.26 40.64
N TRP A 164 39.31 -31.53 40.31
CA TRP A 164 38.68 -30.53 41.18
C TRP A 164 37.44 -31.09 41.86
N TYR A 165 37.06 -30.49 42.99
CA TYR A 165 35.75 -30.73 43.62
C TYR A 165 34.83 -29.53 43.40
N LYS A 166 33.54 -29.78 43.15
CA LYS A 166 32.49 -28.77 42.93
C LYS A 166 31.56 -28.55 44.12
N SER A 167 31.90 -29.10 45.27
CA SER A 167 31.19 -28.89 46.52
C SER A 167 32.18 -28.76 47.65
N ASN A 168 31.69 -28.37 48.84
CA ASN A 168 32.49 -28.44 50.06
C ASN A 168 33.11 -29.84 50.18
N VAL A 169 34.38 -29.88 50.56
CA VAL A 169 35.14 -31.12 50.77
C VAL A 169 35.31 -31.33 52.26
N THR A 170 34.94 -32.49 52.78
CA THR A 170 35.14 -32.85 54.19
C THR A 170 36.14 -33.99 54.33
N PHE A 171 36.90 -33.97 55.41
CA PHE A 171 37.95 -34.94 55.69
C PHE A 171 37.61 -35.74 56.93
N SER A 172 37.74 -37.06 56.81
CA SER A 172 37.75 -37.98 57.93
C SER A 172 38.97 -38.89 57.82
N VAL A 173 39.31 -39.58 58.91
CA VAL A 173 40.53 -40.39 58.98
C VAL A 173 40.20 -41.82 59.36
N THR A 174 40.86 -42.76 58.70
CA THR A 174 40.98 -44.14 59.19
C THR A 174 42.29 -44.23 59.95
N ASN A 175 42.25 -44.74 61.19
CA ASN A 175 43.42 -44.84 62.06
C ASN A 175 44.56 -45.61 61.39
N GLY A 176 45.78 -45.14 61.62
CA GLY A 176 46.98 -45.91 61.36
C GLY A 176 47.23 -46.92 62.47
N SER A 177 48.43 -47.50 62.50
CA SER A 177 48.77 -48.53 63.48
C SER A 177 50.24 -48.43 63.88
N ASP A 178 50.53 -48.81 65.12
CA ASP A 178 51.87 -49.15 65.56
C ASP A 178 51.84 -50.49 66.30
N THR A 179 52.88 -51.31 66.11
CA THR A 179 52.91 -52.69 66.62
C THR A 179 53.57 -52.83 67.99
N LEU A 180 54.32 -51.81 68.43
CA LEU A 180 55.14 -51.86 69.64
C LEU A 180 54.55 -51.02 70.77
N SER A 181 54.63 -49.69 70.71
CA SER A 181 53.99 -48.80 71.68
C SER A 181 52.49 -48.68 71.44
N GLY A 182 52.02 -48.97 70.23
CA GLY A 182 50.62 -48.93 69.83
C GLY A 182 50.17 -47.57 69.32
N HIS A 183 48.96 -47.51 68.76
CA HIS A 183 48.38 -46.27 68.23
C HIS A 183 48.01 -45.30 69.35
N ALA A 184 48.34 -44.01 69.19
CA ALA A 184 47.85 -42.93 70.04
C ALA A 184 46.80 -42.08 69.32
N SER A 185 47.10 -41.57 68.13
CA SER A 185 46.15 -40.77 67.36
C SER A 185 46.44 -40.75 65.86
N THR A 186 45.40 -40.55 65.07
CA THR A 186 45.50 -40.16 63.65
C THR A 186 44.63 -38.93 63.45
N THR A 187 45.20 -37.87 62.88
CA THR A 187 44.49 -36.59 62.69
C THR A 187 44.80 -35.98 61.32
N SER A 188 43.86 -35.20 60.79
CA SER A 188 44.07 -34.33 59.63
C SER A 188 44.33 -32.90 60.09
N SER A 189 45.14 -32.14 59.34
CA SER A 189 45.45 -30.74 59.66
C SER A 189 44.24 -29.80 59.61
N ILE A 190 43.22 -30.15 58.83
CA ILE A 190 41.92 -29.46 58.74
C ILE A 190 40.78 -30.48 58.58
N SER A 191 39.56 -30.11 58.94
CA SER A 191 38.36 -30.97 58.83
C SER A 191 37.57 -30.78 57.53
N SER A 192 37.71 -29.63 56.86
CA SER A 192 37.01 -29.35 55.61
C SER A 192 37.62 -28.19 54.82
N ILE A 193 37.26 -28.11 53.53
CA ILE A 193 37.45 -26.96 52.65
C ILE A 193 36.06 -26.47 52.23
N THR A 194 35.76 -25.20 52.51
CA THR A 194 34.45 -24.58 52.22
C THR A 194 34.52 -23.39 51.27
N LYS A 195 35.74 -22.90 51.00
CA LYS A 195 36.03 -21.80 50.09
C LYS A 195 36.91 -22.28 48.95
N ASP A 196 36.69 -21.71 47.77
CA ASP A 196 37.40 -22.06 46.55
C ASP A 196 38.92 -21.92 46.71
N THR A 197 39.66 -22.88 46.17
CA THR A 197 41.10 -23.00 46.35
C THR A 197 41.74 -23.70 45.17
N LYS A 198 42.83 -23.11 44.67
CA LYS A 198 43.68 -23.71 43.64
C LYS A 198 44.47 -24.93 44.11
N GLY A 199 44.47 -25.17 45.42
CA GLY A 199 45.18 -26.26 46.05
C GLY A 199 45.42 -25.97 47.53
N THR A 200 44.64 -26.60 48.40
CA THR A 200 44.88 -26.58 49.85
C THR A 200 45.59 -27.87 50.26
N LYS A 201 46.71 -27.73 50.98
CA LYS A 201 47.47 -28.84 51.53
C LYS A 201 46.78 -29.40 52.78
N VAL A 202 46.52 -30.69 52.79
CA VAL A 202 45.95 -31.43 53.92
C VAL A 202 46.99 -32.44 54.38
N ILE A 203 47.47 -32.30 55.61
CA ILE A 203 48.49 -33.18 56.19
C ILE A 203 47.78 -34.16 57.10
N LEU A 204 47.95 -35.45 56.81
CA LEU A 204 47.53 -36.55 57.68
C LEU A 204 48.71 -36.92 58.58
N THR A 205 48.49 -36.97 59.88
CA THR A 205 49.51 -37.32 60.88
C THR A 205 49.04 -38.52 61.70
N THR A 206 49.89 -39.54 61.85
CA THR A 206 49.68 -40.63 62.82
C THR A 206 50.79 -40.60 63.86
N LYS A 207 50.41 -40.67 65.13
CA LYS A 207 51.31 -40.70 66.28
C LYS A 207 51.12 -42.01 67.06
N ASP A 208 52.21 -42.63 67.47
CA ASP A 208 52.20 -43.80 68.36
C ASP A 208 52.23 -43.38 69.85
N LYS A 209 52.17 -44.33 70.79
CA LYS A 209 52.21 -44.00 72.23
C LYS A 209 53.59 -43.64 72.74
N ALA A 210 54.66 -43.91 71.99
CA ALA A 210 56.00 -43.48 72.30
C ALA A 210 56.29 -42.04 71.86
N GLY A 211 55.47 -41.46 70.99
CA GLY A 211 55.58 -40.10 70.47
C GLY A 211 56.19 -40.02 69.07
N ASN A 212 56.49 -41.15 68.40
CA ASN A 212 56.95 -41.10 67.01
C ASN A 212 55.80 -40.72 66.07
N THR A 213 56.13 -40.03 64.98
CA THR A 213 55.14 -39.53 64.02
C THR A 213 55.47 -39.91 62.57
N SER A 214 54.41 -40.23 61.83
CA SER A 214 54.40 -40.38 60.37
C SER A 214 53.41 -39.38 59.77
N THR A 215 53.77 -38.76 58.64
CA THR A 215 52.92 -37.78 57.96
C THR A 215 52.78 -38.07 56.46
N LYS A 216 51.64 -37.67 55.86
CA LYS A 216 51.41 -37.69 54.40
C LYS A 216 50.61 -36.45 53.97
N GLU A 217 51.05 -35.79 52.90
CA GLU A 217 50.43 -34.58 52.35
C GLU A 217 49.51 -34.91 51.15
N TYR A 218 48.36 -34.25 51.09
CA TYR A 218 47.41 -34.27 49.97
C TYR A 218 47.15 -32.83 49.50
N THR A 219 47.12 -32.58 48.19
CA THR A 219 46.73 -31.27 47.62
C THR A 219 45.33 -31.36 47.05
N ILE A 220 44.37 -30.67 47.66
CA ILE A 220 42.96 -30.71 47.28
C ILE A 220 42.57 -29.40 46.61
N LYS A 221 42.05 -29.49 45.39
CA LYS A 221 41.56 -28.35 44.60
C LYS A 221 40.04 -28.34 44.63
N MET A 222 39.42 -27.20 44.92
CA MET A 222 37.97 -27.07 44.99
C MET A 222 37.54 -25.76 44.36
N ASP A 223 36.51 -25.80 43.54
CA ASP A 223 35.92 -24.63 42.92
C ASP A 223 34.41 -24.84 42.74
N LYS A 224 33.61 -24.05 43.44
CA LYS A 224 32.15 -24.02 43.32
C LYS A 224 31.66 -22.80 42.55
N THR A 225 32.55 -21.86 42.24
CA THR A 225 32.19 -20.61 41.59
C THR A 225 32.08 -20.87 40.10
N ALA A 226 30.94 -20.51 39.52
CA ALA A 226 30.76 -20.59 38.09
C ALA A 226 31.63 -19.54 37.37
N PRO A 227 32.12 -19.83 36.16
CA PRO A 227 32.77 -18.82 35.32
C PRO A 227 31.81 -17.68 34.98
N THR A 228 32.36 -16.51 34.69
CA THR A 228 31.56 -15.35 34.23
C THR A 228 30.85 -15.65 32.91
N THR A 229 29.67 -15.07 32.72
CA THR A 229 28.86 -15.21 31.49
C THR A 229 29.65 -14.76 30.25
N PRO A 230 29.54 -15.46 29.10
CA PRO A 230 30.15 -15.00 27.86
C PRO A 230 29.68 -13.58 27.53
N THR A 231 30.60 -12.68 27.22
CA THR A 231 30.27 -11.27 26.92
C THR A 231 30.24 -10.98 25.42
N SER A 232 30.83 -11.88 24.62
CA SER A 232 30.87 -11.76 23.17
C SER A 232 30.38 -13.03 22.50
N MET A 233 29.36 -12.88 21.66
CA MET A 233 28.96 -13.84 20.63
C MET A 233 28.10 -13.11 19.59
N ASN A 234 28.44 -13.25 18.32
CA ASN A 234 27.68 -12.74 17.18
C ASN A 234 27.31 -13.87 16.22
N PHE A 235 26.56 -13.54 15.16
CA PHE A 235 26.41 -14.39 14.00
C PHE A 235 26.97 -13.69 12.75
N VAL A 236 27.35 -14.45 11.74
CA VAL A 236 27.94 -13.93 10.49
C VAL A 236 27.30 -14.55 9.25
N PHE A 237 27.42 -13.88 8.12
CA PHE A 237 27.12 -14.42 6.79
C PHE A 237 28.29 -15.28 6.27
N GLY A 238 28.10 -15.95 5.13
CA GLY A 238 29.14 -16.79 4.50
C GLY A 238 30.41 -16.03 4.08
N ASN A 239 30.32 -14.70 3.93
CA ASN A 239 31.44 -13.81 3.65
C ASN A 239 32.06 -13.19 4.92
N TRP A 240 31.67 -13.67 6.12
CA TRP A 240 32.10 -13.17 7.43
C TRP A 240 31.65 -11.74 7.80
N SER A 241 30.76 -11.10 7.04
CA SER A 241 30.12 -9.87 7.53
C SER A 241 29.19 -10.20 8.70
N GLN A 242 29.10 -9.28 9.65
CA GLN A 242 28.29 -9.46 10.84
C GLN A 242 26.80 -9.40 10.50
N TYR A 243 26.03 -10.36 11.00
CA TYR A 243 24.58 -10.34 10.99
C TYR A 243 24.06 -9.56 12.20
N THR A 244 23.06 -8.72 11.98
CA THR A 244 22.38 -7.99 13.04
C THR A 244 21.40 -8.93 13.75
N ASP A 245 21.59 -9.12 15.05
CA ASP A 245 20.76 -10.03 15.84
C ASP A 245 19.26 -9.75 15.68
N ASN A 246 18.45 -10.81 15.54
CA ASN A 246 16.99 -10.77 15.45
C ASN A 246 16.38 -10.08 14.20
N THR A 247 17.15 -9.84 13.12
CA THR A 247 16.64 -9.30 11.83
C THR A 247 16.35 -10.39 10.79
N TRP A 248 15.58 -10.06 9.75
CA TRP A 248 15.32 -11.00 8.66
C TRP A 248 16.43 -10.97 7.60
N THR A 249 16.71 -12.13 6.99
CA THR A 249 17.62 -12.23 5.85
C THR A 249 17.31 -13.44 4.97
N ASN A 250 17.57 -13.30 3.68
CA ASN A 250 17.53 -14.38 2.70
C ASN A 250 18.85 -15.14 2.49
N GLN A 251 19.85 -14.87 3.34
CA GLN A 251 21.14 -15.55 3.29
C GLN A 251 21.28 -16.56 4.42
N SER A 252 22.16 -17.54 4.21
CA SER A 252 22.55 -18.46 5.29
C SER A 252 23.38 -17.73 6.34
N ILE A 253 23.06 -17.99 7.61
CA ILE A 253 23.76 -17.43 8.77
C ILE A 253 24.58 -18.51 9.47
N TYR A 254 25.71 -18.12 10.03
CA TYR A 254 26.60 -18.98 10.80
C TYR A 254 26.71 -18.50 12.23
N ALA A 255 26.63 -19.43 13.19
CA ALA A 255 26.85 -19.18 14.60
C ALA A 255 28.35 -19.00 14.90
N ALA A 256 28.92 -17.89 14.44
CA ALA A 256 30.32 -17.52 14.62
C ALA A 256 30.51 -16.00 14.73
N SER A 257 31.62 -15.57 15.34
CA SER A 257 31.91 -14.13 15.54
C SER A 257 32.86 -13.55 14.49
N THR A 258 34.10 -14.05 14.38
CA THR A 258 35.09 -13.56 13.38
C THR A 258 36.01 -14.70 12.90
N THR A 259 36.78 -14.47 11.83
CA THR A 259 37.78 -15.42 11.35
C THR A 259 38.91 -15.69 12.35
N SER A 260 39.27 -14.69 13.16
CA SER A 260 40.33 -14.77 14.17
C SER A 260 39.85 -15.32 15.52
N ASN A 261 38.56 -15.19 15.82
CA ASN A 261 37.93 -15.75 17.00
C ASN A 261 36.51 -16.20 16.64
N PRO A 262 36.34 -17.43 16.13
CA PRO A 262 35.05 -17.87 15.62
C PRO A 262 34.03 -18.09 16.73
N GLY A 263 34.44 -18.27 18.00
CA GLY A 263 33.55 -18.67 19.08
C GLY A 263 33.15 -17.60 20.07
N PRO A 264 32.35 -17.99 21.09
CA PRO A 264 32.05 -17.15 22.23
C PRO A 264 33.33 -16.78 22.98
N SER A 265 33.36 -15.58 23.57
CA SER A 265 34.51 -15.14 24.35
C SER A 265 34.12 -14.20 25.49
N GLY A 266 35.11 -13.85 26.31
CA GLY A 266 34.99 -12.88 27.41
C GLY A 266 34.56 -13.46 28.75
N SER A 267 34.37 -14.79 28.85
CA SER A 267 34.27 -15.48 30.15
C SER A 267 35.64 -15.65 30.80
N SER A 268 35.63 -15.67 32.12
CA SER A 268 36.78 -15.93 32.98
C SER A 268 36.34 -16.63 34.25
N ASP A 269 37.20 -17.48 34.79
CA ASP A 269 37.11 -17.98 36.15
C ASP A 269 38.47 -17.77 36.84
N THR A 270 38.45 -17.36 38.10
CA THR A 270 39.68 -16.97 38.82
C THR A 270 40.31 -18.12 39.60
N THR A 271 39.55 -19.19 39.88
CA THR A 271 39.99 -20.32 40.70
C THR A 271 40.46 -21.47 39.82
N SER A 272 39.55 -22.17 39.15
CA SER A 272 39.90 -23.29 38.27
C SER A 272 40.25 -22.84 36.86
N GLY A 273 39.85 -21.63 36.45
CA GLY A 273 40.08 -21.10 35.12
C GLY A 273 39.11 -21.69 34.09
N LEU A 274 38.98 -21.00 32.95
CA LEU A 274 38.07 -21.42 31.89
C LEU A 274 38.55 -22.70 31.19
N TRP A 275 37.65 -23.64 30.93
CA TRP A 275 37.95 -24.87 30.18
C TRP A 275 37.47 -24.79 28.74
N LYS A 276 36.19 -24.48 28.51
CA LYS A 276 35.58 -24.46 27.17
C LYS A 276 34.27 -23.68 27.12
N TYR A 277 33.80 -23.41 25.91
CA TYR A 277 32.43 -22.93 25.67
C TYR A 277 31.58 -24.05 25.09
N GLN A 278 30.27 -23.96 25.27
CA GLN A 278 29.29 -24.89 24.71
C GLN A 278 28.19 -24.14 23.97
N ILE A 279 27.58 -24.79 22.98
CA ILE A 279 26.45 -24.30 22.19
C ILE A 279 25.26 -25.27 22.29
N SER A 280 24.05 -24.73 22.22
CA SER A 280 22.80 -25.50 22.19
C SER A 280 21.76 -24.85 21.26
N THR A 281 20.87 -25.67 20.69
CA THR A 281 19.68 -25.24 19.93
C THR A 281 18.41 -25.16 20.77
N ASP A 282 18.35 -25.88 21.88
CA ASP A 282 17.14 -26.08 22.69
C ASP A 282 17.33 -25.69 24.16
N ASN A 283 18.52 -25.17 24.50
CA ASN A 283 18.93 -24.81 25.87
C ASN A 283 19.01 -26.02 26.84
N VAL A 284 18.95 -27.26 26.32
CA VAL A 284 18.96 -28.50 27.10
C VAL A 284 20.11 -29.40 26.68
N ASN A 285 20.26 -29.64 25.38
CA ASN A 285 21.31 -30.45 24.80
C ASN A 285 22.49 -29.56 24.40
N TRP A 286 23.63 -29.77 25.06
CA TRP A 286 24.83 -28.94 24.90
C TRP A 286 25.97 -29.73 24.26
N VAL A 287 26.58 -29.13 23.25
CA VAL A 287 27.83 -29.64 22.64
C VAL A 287 28.94 -28.63 22.81
N ASP A 288 30.18 -29.11 22.82
CA ASP A 288 31.35 -28.23 22.89
C ASP A 288 31.39 -27.33 21.65
N TYR A 289 31.68 -26.05 21.86
CA TYR A 289 31.79 -25.11 20.76
C TYR A 289 33.10 -25.39 20.00
N ASN A 290 32.96 -25.95 18.81
CA ASN A 290 34.05 -26.10 17.86
C ASN A 290 33.53 -25.75 16.46
N TYR A 291 33.81 -24.53 16.01
CA TYR A 291 33.26 -24.02 14.76
C TYR A 291 33.65 -24.92 13.59
N THR A 292 32.64 -25.53 12.98
CA THR A 292 32.73 -26.23 11.70
C THR A 292 31.56 -25.75 10.86
N ALA A 293 31.78 -25.49 9.56
CA ALA A 293 30.75 -24.94 8.66
C ALA A 293 29.67 -25.99 8.29
N SER A 294 29.06 -26.63 9.29
CA SER A 294 28.04 -27.67 9.13
C SER A 294 27.25 -27.90 10.43
N GLY A 295 26.07 -28.50 10.36
CA GLY A 295 25.28 -28.86 11.54
C GLY A 295 24.73 -27.64 12.29
N ILE A 296 24.82 -27.65 13.62
CA ILE A 296 24.22 -26.65 14.52
C ILE A 296 24.70 -25.20 14.27
N TYR A 297 25.85 -25.03 13.61
CA TYR A 297 26.43 -23.73 13.32
C TYR A 297 25.84 -23.08 12.07
N LEU A 298 25.29 -23.85 11.12
CA LEU A 298 24.67 -23.33 9.90
C LEU A 298 23.16 -23.18 10.08
N MET A 299 22.64 -21.99 9.84
CA MET A 299 21.22 -21.66 9.81
C MET A 299 20.90 -21.25 8.38
N SER A 300 20.45 -22.23 7.58
CA SER A 300 20.22 -22.06 6.14
C SER A 300 18.79 -22.32 5.70
N THR A 301 17.99 -22.96 6.55
CA THR A 301 16.57 -23.24 6.31
C THR A 301 15.72 -22.10 6.82
N ASP A 302 14.58 -21.90 6.20
CA ASP A 302 13.60 -20.91 6.61
C ASP A 302 13.14 -21.16 8.05
N GLY A 303 13.02 -20.08 8.83
CA GLY A 303 12.57 -20.10 10.21
C GLY A 303 13.36 -19.19 11.15
N VAL A 304 12.93 -19.20 12.40
CA VAL A 304 13.61 -18.52 13.51
C VAL A 304 14.54 -19.51 14.20
N HIS A 305 15.82 -19.19 14.24
CA HIS A 305 16.88 -20.03 14.80
C HIS A 305 17.51 -19.35 16.01
N THR A 306 17.29 -19.89 17.20
CA THR A 306 17.98 -19.42 18.41
C THR A 306 19.14 -20.35 18.74
N ARG A 307 20.27 -19.77 19.16
CA ARG A 307 21.43 -20.51 19.70
C ARG A 307 21.79 -19.97 21.06
N TYR A 308 22.09 -20.89 21.97
CA TYR A 308 22.45 -20.62 23.35
C TYR A 308 23.92 -20.92 23.57
N PHE A 309 24.60 -20.12 24.40
CA PHE A 309 26.02 -20.24 24.67
C PHE A 309 26.30 -20.13 26.17
N ARG A 310 27.20 -20.97 26.67
CA ARG A 310 27.69 -20.93 28.05
C ARG A 310 29.16 -21.28 28.13
N ALA A 311 29.81 -20.86 29.21
CA ALA A 311 31.16 -21.23 29.58
C ALA A 311 31.16 -22.38 30.61
N VAL A 312 32.19 -23.22 30.54
CA VAL A 312 32.48 -24.28 31.51
C VAL A 312 33.91 -24.08 32.02
N ASP A 313 34.10 -24.09 33.33
CA ASP A 313 35.43 -24.00 33.94
C ASP A 313 36.12 -25.38 34.06
N ASN A 314 37.35 -25.40 34.58
CA ASN A 314 38.09 -26.65 34.74
C ASN A 314 37.55 -27.56 35.84
N ALA A 315 36.77 -27.04 36.78
CA ALA A 315 36.05 -27.84 37.78
C ALA A 315 34.74 -28.42 37.23
N GLY A 316 34.23 -27.91 36.12
CA GLY A 316 32.97 -28.29 35.51
C GLY A 316 31.76 -27.52 36.03
N ASN A 317 31.93 -26.32 36.61
CA ASN A 317 30.85 -25.38 36.86
C ASN A 317 30.47 -24.68 35.54
N ILE A 318 29.20 -24.30 35.42
CA ILE A 318 28.64 -23.69 34.21
C ILE A 318 28.25 -22.24 34.48
N SER A 319 28.58 -21.33 33.55
CA SER A 319 28.14 -19.93 33.63
C SER A 319 26.63 -19.79 33.40
N SER A 320 26.10 -18.59 33.63
CA SER A 320 24.84 -18.18 33.01
C SER A 320 24.94 -18.21 31.47
N ILE A 321 23.79 -18.26 30.81
CA ILE A 321 23.67 -18.46 29.37
C ILE A 321 23.41 -17.12 28.66
N ILE A 322 23.98 -16.94 27.47
CA ILE A 322 23.54 -15.92 26.50
C ILE A 322 22.89 -16.60 25.29
N SER A 323 22.06 -15.86 24.55
CA SER A 323 21.44 -16.36 23.33
C SER A 323 21.49 -15.34 22.19
N ARG A 324 21.49 -15.84 20.96
CA ARG A 324 21.37 -15.06 19.71
C ARG A 324 20.31 -15.68 18.80
N THR A 325 19.63 -14.86 18.02
CA THR A 325 18.52 -15.30 17.15
C THR A 325 18.73 -14.85 15.71
N ALA A 326 18.81 -15.82 14.80
CA ALA A 326 18.83 -15.62 13.36
C ALA A 326 17.44 -15.84 12.80
N LYS A 327 16.92 -14.94 11.97
CA LYS A 327 15.67 -15.18 11.24
C LYS A 327 15.99 -15.30 9.75
N VAL A 328 15.90 -16.51 9.24
CA VAL A 328 16.21 -16.83 7.85
C VAL A 328 14.91 -17.03 7.11
N ASP A 329 14.76 -16.35 5.99
CA ASP A 329 13.63 -16.53 5.08
C ASP A 329 14.14 -16.37 3.65
N LYS A 330 14.13 -17.47 2.90
CA LYS A 330 14.56 -17.54 1.50
C LYS A 330 13.39 -17.73 0.55
N THR A 331 12.17 -17.84 1.09
CA THR A 331 10.97 -18.02 0.29
C THR A 331 10.52 -16.67 -0.22
N ALA A 332 10.33 -16.56 -1.54
CA ALA A 332 9.82 -15.33 -2.12
C ALA A 332 8.34 -15.11 -1.75
N PRO A 333 7.90 -13.85 -1.55
CA PRO A 333 6.48 -13.53 -1.42
C PRO A 333 5.70 -13.95 -2.67
N THR A 334 4.39 -14.15 -2.53
CA THR A 334 3.53 -14.41 -3.70
C THR A 334 3.51 -13.23 -4.66
N VAL A 335 3.37 -13.50 -5.96
CA VAL A 335 3.18 -12.46 -6.98
C VAL A 335 1.96 -11.59 -6.62
N PRO A 336 2.06 -10.25 -6.72
CA PRO A 336 0.94 -9.38 -6.35
C PRO A 336 -0.30 -9.65 -7.18
N THR A 337 -1.44 -9.79 -6.52
CA THR A 337 -2.73 -9.60 -7.17
C THR A 337 -3.02 -8.11 -7.27
N VAL A 338 -3.42 -7.64 -8.45
CA VAL A 338 -3.69 -6.22 -8.71
C VAL A 338 -5.19 -6.02 -8.88
N THR A 339 -5.79 -5.23 -7.97
CA THR A 339 -7.21 -4.86 -8.02
C THR A 339 -7.33 -3.39 -8.39
N TYR A 340 -8.13 -3.07 -9.43
CA TYR A 340 -8.44 -1.69 -9.79
C TYR A 340 -9.68 -1.23 -9.02
N ASN A 341 -9.48 -0.40 -7.99
CA ASN A 341 -10.57 0.28 -7.27
C ASN A 341 -11.10 1.48 -8.08
N GLY A 342 -10.28 2.01 -8.98
CA GLY A 342 -10.62 3.00 -9.98
C GLY A 342 -9.66 2.92 -11.17
N GLY A 343 -10.09 3.42 -12.33
CA GLY A 343 -9.44 3.17 -13.61
C GLY A 343 -9.66 1.76 -14.15
N SER A 344 -8.84 1.33 -15.11
CA SER A 344 -8.92 0.01 -15.74
C SER A 344 -7.60 -0.35 -16.42
N ASN A 345 -7.28 -1.64 -16.54
CA ASN A 345 -6.11 -2.06 -17.33
C ASN A 345 -6.35 -1.83 -18.84
N SER A 346 -6.05 -0.63 -19.34
CA SER A 346 -6.38 -0.21 -20.70
C SER A 346 -5.49 0.95 -21.18
N CYS A 347 -5.22 1.04 -22.49
CA CYS A 347 -4.54 2.18 -23.12
C CYS A 347 -5.44 3.43 -23.21
N SER A 348 -6.20 3.75 -22.17
CA SER A 348 -7.06 4.93 -22.13
C SER A 348 -6.76 5.80 -20.92
N TRP A 349 -6.76 7.12 -21.14
CA TRP A 349 -6.62 8.09 -20.07
C TRP A 349 -7.80 7.98 -19.11
N LYS A 350 -7.52 8.04 -17.80
CA LYS A 350 -8.51 8.10 -16.72
C LYS A 350 -8.02 9.07 -15.65
N ASN A 351 -8.96 9.59 -14.87
CA ASN A 351 -8.68 10.53 -13.79
C ASN A 351 -8.80 9.94 -12.38
N ASN A 352 -8.96 8.62 -12.27
CA ASN A 352 -9.33 7.97 -11.03
C ASN A 352 -8.57 6.66 -10.78
N TYR A 353 -7.37 6.47 -11.33
CA TYR A 353 -6.60 5.26 -11.05
C TYR A 353 -6.28 5.14 -9.57
N ASN A 354 -6.69 4.02 -8.98
CA ASN A 354 -6.39 3.64 -7.61
C ASN A 354 -6.33 2.11 -7.55
N LEU A 355 -5.14 1.56 -7.32
CA LEU A 355 -4.87 0.12 -7.38
C LEU A 355 -4.55 -0.41 -5.98
N THR A 356 -5.11 -1.56 -5.64
CA THR A 356 -4.67 -2.35 -4.48
C THR A 356 -3.80 -3.52 -4.94
N LEU A 357 -2.57 -3.53 -4.46
CA LEU A 357 -1.59 -4.60 -4.59
C LEU A 357 -1.64 -5.47 -3.34
N ASN A 358 -1.78 -6.76 -3.52
CA ASN A 358 -1.83 -7.72 -2.41
C ASN A 358 -0.97 -8.95 -2.69
N SER A 359 -0.08 -9.26 -1.76
CA SER A 359 0.79 -10.41 -1.73
C SER A 359 0.83 -10.95 -0.30
N SER A 360 1.19 -12.22 -0.17
CA SER A 360 1.45 -12.85 1.12
C SER A 360 2.86 -13.42 1.17
N ASP A 361 3.48 -13.28 2.32
CA ASP A 361 4.64 -14.08 2.73
C ASP A 361 4.37 -14.59 4.15
N SER A 362 4.55 -15.89 4.37
CA SER A 362 4.14 -16.54 5.62
C SER A 362 5.14 -16.38 6.76
N LEU A 363 6.35 -15.91 6.48
CA LEU A 363 7.46 -15.95 7.42
C LEU A 363 7.98 -14.55 7.76
N SER A 364 8.64 -13.86 6.84
CA SER A 364 9.12 -12.49 7.05
C SER A 364 8.05 -11.43 6.77
N GLY A 365 7.01 -11.76 6.00
CA GLY A 365 5.94 -10.85 5.62
C GLY A 365 6.34 -9.86 4.53
N VAL A 366 5.37 -9.27 3.85
CA VAL A 366 5.63 -8.31 2.75
C VAL A 366 6.08 -6.96 3.32
N ARG A 367 7.23 -6.47 2.86
CA ARG A 367 7.80 -5.17 3.25
C ARG A 367 7.28 -4.05 2.37
N VAL A 368 7.37 -4.23 1.06
CA VAL A 368 7.07 -3.18 0.06
C VAL A 368 6.72 -3.80 -1.28
N TYR A 369 6.09 -3.03 -2.16
CA TYR A 369 5.91 -3.41 -3.56
C TYR A 369 6.87 -2.59 -4.43
N GLN A 370 7.23 -3.13 -5.58
CA GLN A 370 8.04 -2.45 -6.57
C GLN A 370 7.27 -2.35 -7.88
N VAL A 371 7.51 -1.27 -8.62
CA VAL A 371 6.94 -1.05 -9.94
C VAL A 371 8.03 -0.91 -10.98
N ASP A 372 7.84 -1.59 -12.10
CA ASP A 372 8.57 -1.40 -13.34
C ASP A 372 7.60 -0.84 -14.38
N TRP A 373 7.74 0.44 -14.71
CA TRP A 373 6.95 1.14 -15.71
C TRP A 373 7.70 1.33 -17.04
N THR A 374 8.97 0.93 -17.16
CA THR A 374 9.73 0.95 -18.42
C THR A 374 9.60 -0.37 -19.18
N GLY A 375 9.38 -1.48 -18.47
CA GLY A 375 9.32 -2.83 -19.02
C GLY A 375 10.69 -3.49 -19.18
N ASP A 376 11.75 -2.92 -18.57
CA ASP A 376 13.13 -3.44 -18.66
C ASP A 376 13.45 -4.49 -17.58
N SER A 377 12.47 -4.82 -16.73
CA SER A 377 12.57 -5.78 -15.62
C SER A 377 13.41 -5.29 -14.44
N ALA A 378 13.76 -4.01 -14.42
CA ALA A 378 14.29 -3.33 -13.25
C ALA A 378 13.17 -2.57 -12.52
N SER A 379 13.26 -2.55 -11.19
CA SER A 379 12.37 -1.71 -10.39
C SER A 379 12.73 -0.25 -10.63
N ASN A 380 11.75 0.57 -11.04
CA ASN A 380 11.92 2.01 -11.11
C ASN A 380 11.66 2.67 -9.75
N SER A 381 10.77 2.11 -8.93
CA SER A 381 10.45 2.67 -7.61
C SER A 381 9.78 1.66 -6.67
N ASP A 382 9.88 1.94 -5.37
CA ASP A 382 9.11 1.29 -4.32
C ASP A 382 7.74 1.99 -4.18
N VAL A 383 6.67 1.21 -4.08
CA VAL A 383 5.28 1.70 -3.98
C VAL A 383 4.54 1.04 -2.82
N ALA A 384 3.53 1.74 -2.32
CA ALA A 384 2.64 1.22 -1.29
C ALA A 384 1.66 0.18 -1.86
N SER A 385 1.03 -0.60 -0.98
CA SER A 385 -0.04 -1.52 -1.36
C SER A 385 -1.23 -0.81 -2.00
N ASN A 386 -1.49 0.44 -1.65
CA ASN A 386 -2.45 1.30 -2.33
C ASN A 386 -1.70 2.25 -3.29
N PHE A 387 -1.60 1.85 -4.56
CA PHE A 387 -0.88 2.59 -5.58
C PHE A 387 -1.82 3.56 -6.32
N ILE A 388 -1.54 4.85 -6.18
CA ILE A 388 -2.21 5.93 -6.91
C ILE A 388 -1.13 6.60 -7.79
N PRO A 389 -1.19 6.46 -9.12
CA PRO A 389 -0.28 7.15 -10.02
C PRO A 389 -0.43 8.67 -9.92
N TRP A 390 0.67 9.40 -10.11
CA TRP A 390 0.64 10.87 -10.13
C TRP A 390 0.05 11.42 -11.43
N ASN A 391 -0.27 12.72 -11.46
CA ASN A 391 -0.78 13.37 -12.66
C ASN A 391 0.21 13.31 -13.83
N GLY A 392 -0.27 12.94 -15.03
CA GLY A 392 0.56 12.77 -16.22
C GLY A 392 1.30 11.44 -16.29
N TYR A 393 1.04 10.50 -15.37
CA TYR A 393 1.61 9.15 -15.44
C TYR A 393 1.14 8.45 -16.72
N SER A 394 2.07 7.96 -17.54
CA SER A 394 1.73 7.34 -18.82
C SER A 394 2.69 6.21 -19.14
N SER A 395 2.25 4.97 -18.95
CA SER A 395 3.00 3.78 -19.37
C SER A 395 2.08 2.62 -19.72
N CYS A 396 2.46 1.87 -20.75
CA CYS A 396 1.83 0.60 -21.14
C CYS A 396 2.59 -0.63 -20.62
N ASN A 397 3.67 -0.46 -19.85
CA ASN A 397 4.57 -1.55 -19.47
C ASN A 397 4.58 -1.86 -17.97
N ASN A 398 3.61 -1.35 -17.22
CA ASN A 398 3.65 -1.40 -15.76
C ASN A 398 3.56 -2.84 -15.25
N ARG A 399 4.52 -3.26 -14.44
CA ARG A 399 4.52 -4.53 -13.73
C ARG A 399 4.81 -4.27 -12.27
N PHE A 400 4.23 -5.07 -11.39
CA PHE A 400 4.43 -4.98 -9.95
C PHE A 400 5.07 -6.25 -9.41
N ARG A 401 5.86 -6.16 -8.33
CA ARG A 401 6.33 -7.32 -7.57
C ARG A 401 6.36 -6.99 -6.09
N ALA A 402 6.28 -8.00 -5.23
CA ALA A 402 6.43 -7.83 -3.80
C ALA A 402 7.89 -8.07 -3.38
N VAL A 403 8.30 -7.36 -2.35
CA VAL A 403 9.57 -7.59 -1.65
C VAL A 403 9.25 -7.83 -0.18
N ASP A 404 9.78 -8.89 0.40
CA ASP A 404 9.56 -9.23 1.80
C ASP A 404 10.55 -8.52 2.76
N ASN A 405 10.44 -8.79 4.06
CA ASN A 405 11.34 -8.21 5.06
C ASN A 405 12.74 -8.83 5.04
N ALA A 406 12.92 -10.02 4.47
CA ALA A 406 14.21 -10.69 4.29
C ALA A 406 14.97 -10.24 3.03
N GLY A 407 14.29 -9.56 2.11
CA GLY A 407 14.81 -9.09 0.83
C GLY A 407 14.56 -10.05 -0.34
N ASN A 408 13.73 -11.09 -0.20
CA ASN A 408 13.28 -11.87 -1.35
C ASN A 408 12.27 -11.07 -2.17
N ILE A 409 12.28 -11.33 -3.48
CA ILE A 409 11.43 -10.66 -4.45
C ILE A 409 10.53 -11.70 -5.11
N SER A 410 9.25 -11.38 -5.28
CA SER A 410 8.36 -12.20 -6.11
C SER A 410 8.71 -12.04 -7.60
N GLU A 411 8.16 -12.94 -8.42
CA GLU A 411 8.03 -12.68 -9.85
C GLU A 411 7.19 -11.42 -10.10
N TRP A 412 7.36 -10.83 -11.28
CA TRP A 412 6.56 -9.69 -11.74
C TRP A 412 5.12 -10.13 -12.07
N THR A 413 4.15 -9.24 -11.87
CA THR A 413 2.80 -9.39 -12.44
C THR A 413 2.84 -9.40 -13.97
N GLY A 414 1.70 -9.72 -14.57
CA GLY A 414 1.43 -9.34 -15.96
C GLY A 414 1.52 -7.82 -16.18
N VAL A 415 1.49 -7.41 -17.44
CA VAL A 415 1.60 -6.01 -17.84
C VAL A 415 0.28 -5.25 -17.61
N HIS A 416 0.39 -4.05 -17.08
CA HIS A 416 -0.71 -3.13 -16.75
C HIS A 416 -0.54 -1.82 -17.51
N HIS A 417 -1.59 -1.36 -18.17
CA HIS A 417 -1.62 -0.17 -19.00
C HIS A 417 -2.31 0.94 -18.21
N ILE A 418 -1.58 2.00 -17.89
CA ILE A 418 -2.01 3.06 -16.98
C ILE A 418 -1.63 4.41 -17.57
N HIS A 419 -2.65 5.24 -17.81
CA HIS A 419 -2.53 6.63 -18.26
C HIS A 419 -3.39 7.52 -17.36
N MET A 420 -2.77 8.25 -16.44
CA MET A 420 -3.43 9.05 -15.40
C MET A 420 -3.39 10.53 -15.76
N ASP A 421 -4.56 11.15 -15.86
CA ASP A 421 -4.67 12.60 -15.95
C ASP A 421 -5.86 13.10 -15.12
N THR A 422 -5.57 14.04 -14.23
CA THR A 422 -6.48 14.63 -13.24
C THR A 422 -6.68 16.12 -13.47
N GLU A 423 -5.98 16.70 -14.46
CA GLU A 423 -6.13 18.10 -14.80
C GLU A 423 -7.39 18.30 -15.63
N LYS A 424 -8.08 19.42 -15.42
CA LYS A 424 -9.24 19.77 -16.26
C LYS A 424 -8.76 20.49 -17.52
N PRO A 425 -9.50 20.37 -18.65
CA PRO A 425 -9.27 21.20 -19.82
C PRO A 425 -9.23 22.69 -19.47
N VAL A 426 -8.48 23.45 -20.25
CA VAL A 426 -8.43 24.91 -20.12
C VAL A 426 -9.23 25.53 -21.26
N HIS A 427 -10.22 26.34 -20.91
CA HIS A 427 -10.90 27.22 -21.86
C HIS A 427 -10.12 28.54 -21.99
N THR A 428 -9.83 28.96 -23.23
CA THR A 428 -9.03 30.16 -23.50
C THR A 428 -9.86 31.29 -24.11
N ASN A 429 -10.76 31.00 -25.05
CA ASN A 429 -11.53 32.01 -25.76
C ASN A 429 -12.83 31.45 -26.37
N TRP A 430 -13.81 32.32 -26.64
CA TRP A 430 -15.00 32.00 -27.42
C TRP A 430 -15.50 33.21 -28.20
N TRP A 431 -16.20 32.99 -29.32
CA TRP A 431 -16.87 34.05 -30.07
C TRP A 431 -18.05 33.52 -30.90
N TRP A 432 -18.99 34.40 -31.20
CA TRP A 432 -20.09 34.12 -32.13
C TRP A 432 -19.65 34.42 -33.57
N GLY A 433 -19.90 33.49 -34.48
CA GLY A 433 -19.78 33.69 -35.92
C GLY A 433 -21.10 34.13 -36.54
N THR A 434 -21.57 33.38 -37.54
CA THR A 434 -22.87 33.64 -38.17
C THR A 434 -23.99 33.51 -37.15
N VAL A 435 -24.78 34.57 -36.96
CA VAL A 435 -26.01 34.56 -36.17
C VAL A 435 -27.13 35.13 -37.02
N ASN A 436 -28.05 34.26 -37.44
CA ASN A 436 -29.24 34.62 -38.20
C ASN A 436 -30.41 33.69 -37.81
N LYS A 437 -31.53 33.76 -38.55
CA LYS A 437 -32.72 32.94 -38.28
C LYS A 437 -32.50 31.43 -38.51
N ASP A 438 -31.48 31.06 -39.28
CA ASP A 438 -31.25 29.68 -39.69
C ASP A 438 -30.16 29.02 -38.83
N ILE A 439 -29.18 29.79 -38.35
CA ILE A 439 -28.06 29.28 -37.56
C ILE A 439 -27.47 30.35 -36.63
N ALA A 440 -27.01 29.91 -35.46
CA ALA A 440 -26.14 30.66 -34.56
C ALA A 440 -24.89 29.82 -34.25
N GLN A 441 -23.74 30.25 -34.75
CA GLN A 441 -22.48 29.50 -34.65
C GLN A 441 -21.64 30.03 -33.49
N LEU A 442 -21.35 29.19 -32.50
CA LEU A 442 -20.47 29.50 -31.39
C LEU A 442 -19.14 28.76 -31.57
N TYR A 443 -18.03 29.49 -31.59
CA TYR A 443 -16.68 28.96 -31.62
C TYR A 443 -16.05 29.00 -30.23
N ILE A 444 -15.39 27.92 -29.85
CA ILE A 444 -14.79 27.69 -28.53
C ILE A 444 -13.37 27.19 -28.69
N GLN A 445 -12.42 27.94 -28.14
CA GLN A 445 -11.02 27.54 -28.05
C GLN A 445 -10.72 26.96 -26.67
N THR A 446 -10.16 25.76 -26.68
CA THR A 446 -9.78 25.03 -25.48
C THR A 446 -8.64 24.08 -25.78
N THR A 447 -7.82 23.82 -24.77
CA THR A 447 -6.66 22.94 -24.84
C THR A 447 -6.59 22.09 -23.59
N ASP A 448 -5.97 20.93 -23.72
CA ASP A 448 -5.75 20.01 -22.61
C ASP A 448 -4.50 19.17 -22.87
N ASN A 449 -3.86 18.68 -21.81
CA ASN A 449 -2.60 17.92 -21.86
C ASN A 449 -2.77 16.52 -22.50
N VAL A 450 -3.96 15.91 -22.40
CA VAL A 450 -4.31 14.61 -23.00
C VAL A 450 -5.30 14.75 -24.16
N GLY A 451 -5.62 16.00 -24.51
CA GLY A 451 -6.51 16.36 -25.60
C GLY A 451 -7.98 16.34 -25.20
N ILE A 452 -8.78 17.03 -26.00
CA ILE A 452 -10.21 17.25 -25.76
C ILE A 452 -11.00 16.08 -26.35
N SER A 453 -11.87 15.45 -25.56
CA SER A 453 -12.74 14.38 -26.04
C SER A 453 -14.05 14.89 -26.61
N ARG A 454 -14.65 15.90 -25.97
CA ARG A 454 -15.89 16.52 -26.44
C ARG A 454 -16.05 17.94 -25.93
N VAL A 455 -16.67 18.76 -26.77
CA VAL A 455 -17.20 20.08 -26.40
C VAL A 455 -18.69 20.09 -26.72
N GLN A 456 -19.48 20.60 -25.80
CA GLN A 456 -20.93 20.66 -25.91
C GLN A 456 -21.43 22.04 -25.50
N CYS A 457 -22.48 22.48 -26.17
CA CYS A 457 -23.07 23.79 -26.03
C CYS A 457 -24.57 23.65 -25.74
N PRO A 458 -24.98 23.29 -24.51
CA PRO A 458 -26.39 23.35 -24.18
C PRO A 458 -26.88 24.79 -24.26
N THR A 459 -27.98 25.00 -24.96
CA THR A 459 -28.56 26.32 -25.24
C THR A 459 -30.03 26.35 -24.85
N SER A 460 -30.47 27.46 -24.27
CA SER A 460 -31.87 27.77 -23.98
C SER A 460 -32.20 29.18 -24.45
N THR A 461 -33.48 29.44 -24.68
CA THR A 461 -33.96 30.81 -24.87
C THR A 461 -34.15 31.53 -23.54
N ALA A 462 -34.07 32.87 -23.53
CA ALA A 462 -34.29 33.70 -22.34
C ALA A 462 -35.72 33.62 -21.78
N THR A 463 -36.69 33.23 -22.60
CA THR A 463 -38.13 33.15 -22.26
C THR A 463 -38.60 31.75 -21.88
N GLY A 464 -37.79 30.71 -22.09
CA GLY A 464 -38.14 29.34 -21.75
C GLY A 464 -37.69 28.94 -20.34
N GLY A 465 -38.54 28.16 -19.64
CA GLY A 465 -38.19 27.58 -18.34
C GLY A 465 -37.19 26.41 -18.45
N TYR A 466 -36.96 25.68 -17.35
CA TYR A 466 -35.96 24.60 -17.25
C TYR A 466 -36.06 23.49 -18.32
N ASN A 467 -37.22 23.29 -18.95
CA ASN A 467 -37.44 22.25 -19.98
C ASN A 467 -37.01 22.68 -21.40
N ASN A 468 -36.38 23.85 -21.56
CA ASN A 468 -36.04 24.46 -22.86
C ASN A 468 -34.55 24.35 -23.23
N TRP A 469 -33.77 23.52 -22.52
CA TRP A 469 -32.34 23.32 -22.82
C TRP A 469 -32.15 22.23 -23.88
N HIS A 470 -31.50 22.60 -24.99
CA HIS A 470 -31.13 21.67 -26.05
C HIS A 470 -29.61 21.56 -26.14
N TRP A 471 -29.10 20.33 -26.23
CA TRP A 471 -27.66 20.06 -26.29
C TRP A 471 -27.16 20.02 -27.72
N PHE A 472 -26.20 20.88 -28.05
CA PHE A 472 -25.49 20.87 -29.32
C PHE A 472 -24.07 20.36 -29.11
N ASN A 473 -23.65 19.37 -29.91
CA ASN A 473 -22.27 18.91 -29.91
C ASN A 473 -21.44 19.81 -30.83
N ALA A 474 -20.25 20.19 -30.36
CA ALA A 474 -19.33 20.94 -31.19
C ALA A 474 -18.58 20.00 -32.15
N ILE A 475 -18.20 20.53 -33.30
CA ILE A 475 -17.30 19.88 -34.25
C ILE A 475 -16.03 20.72 -34.40
N TRP A 476 -14.88 20.07 -34.57
CA TRP A 476 -13.62 20.79 -34.77
C TRP A 476 -13.62 21.50 -36.13
N ASP A 477 -13.39 22.82 -36.11
CA ASP A 477 -13.24 23.65 -37.30
C ASP A 477 -11.78 24.09 -37.43
N SER A 478 -11.04 23.42 -38.31
CA SER A 478 -9.62 23.71 -38.54
C SER A 478 -9.37 25.10 -39.13
N SER A 479 -10.35 25.70 -39.82
CA SER A 479 -10.20 27.05 -40.40
C SER A 479 -10.24 28.14 -39.34
N GLN A 480 -10.94 27.87 -38.23
CA GLN A 480 -11.09 28.77 -37.09
C GLN A 480 -10.19 28.38 -35.91
N ASN A 481 -9.52 27.22 -36.00
CA ASN A 481 -8.76 26.62 -34.92
C ASN A 481 -9.57 26.58 -33.61
N ALA A 482 -10.81 26.10 -33.69
CA ALA A 482 -11.76 26.11 -32.59
C ALA A 482 -12.83 25.02 -32.75
N TYR A 483 -13.44 24.60 -31.65
CA TYR A 483 -14.66 23.79 -31.65
C TYR A 483 -15.87 24.66 -31.97
N ARG A 484 -16.65 24.28 -32.98
CA ARG A 484 -17.83 25.01 -33.44
C ARG A 484 -19.11 24.29 -33.08
N CYS A 485 -19.98 24.96 -32.34
CA CYS A 485 -21.36 24.55 -32.09
C CYS A 485 -22.29 25.26 -33.07
N ASP A 486 -22.98 24.48 -33.90
CA ASP A 486 -23.98 24.97 -34.84
C ASP A 486 -25.37 24.90 -34.19
N ILE A 487 -25.81 25.99 -33.55
CA ILE A 487 -27.11 26.07 -32.88
C ILE A 487 -28.18 26.42 -33.90
N THR A 488 -29.22 25.60 -34.02
CA THR A 488 -30.31 25.80 -34.98
C THR A 488 -31.49 26.52 -34.30
N PRO A 489 -31.80 27.78 -34.63
CA PRO A 489 -32.87 28.52 -33.95
C PRO A 489 -34.27 27.93 -34.13
N SER A 490 -34.53 27.23 -35.25
CA SER A 490 -35.80 26.55 -35.49
C SER A 490 -36.12 25.46 -34.48
N THR A 491 -35.12 24.86 -33.82
CA THR A 491 -35.28 23.91 -32.71
C THR A 491 -36.14 24.47 -31.59
N PHE A 492 -36.09 25.80 -31.38
CA PHE A 492 -36.82 26.48 -30.32
C PHE A 492 -38.13 27.10 -30.81
N GLY A 493 -38.31 27.33 -32.12
CA GLY A 493 -39.51 27.98 -32.67
C GLY A 493 -39.74 29.44 -32.23
N HIS A 494 -38.78 30.05 -31.54
CA HIS A 494 -38.89 31.39 -30.96
C HIS A 494 -37.79 32.31 -31.48
N TYR A 495 -38.17 33.32 -32.26
CA TYR A 495 -37.28 34.29 -32.89
C TYR A 495 -37.38 35.66 -32.19
N ASN A 496 -36.44 36.57 -32.48
CA ASN A 496 -36.39 37.92 -31.89
C ASN A 496 -36.14 37.94 -30.37
N GLN A 497 -35.20 37.12 -29.89
CA GLN A 497 -34.86 37.03 -28.49
C GLN A 497 -33.45 36.51 -28.26
N THR A 498 -32.95 36.73 -27.05
CA THR A 498 -31.64 36.25 -26.62
C THR A 498 -31.65 34.75 -26.30
N TYR A 499 -30.67 34.04 -26.83
CA TYR A 499 -30.36 32.66 -26.48
C TYR A 499 -29.16 32.66 -25.53
N THR A 500 -29.21 31.85 -24.48
CA THR A 500 -28.11 31.60 -23.54
C THR A 500 -27.52 30.23 -23.79
N THR A 501 -26.22 30.17 -24.01
CA THR A 501 -25.46 28.97 -24.31
C THR A 501 -24.38 28.75 -23.26
N HIS A 502 -24.38 27.58 -22.64
CA HIS A 502 -23.33 27.16 -21.71
C HIS A 502 -22.22 26.43 -22.47
N LEU A 503 -20.99 26.50 -21.95
CA LEU A 503 -19.82 25.83 -22.49
C LEU A 503 -19.47 24.65 -21.60
N TYR A 504 -19.63 23.43 -22.13
CA TYR A 504 -19.22 22.20 -21.48
C TYR A 504 -18.04 21.58 -22.25
N ILE A 505 -16.91 21.37 -21.58
CA ILE A 505 -15.68 20.85 -22.18
C ILE A 505 -15.22 19.66 -21.37
N TYR A 506 -14.80 18.59 -22.05
CA TYR A 506 -14.26 17.39 -21.42
C TYR A 506 -13.01 16.89 -22.16
N ASP A 507 -12.00 16.40 -21.44
CA ASP A 507 -10.82 15.72 -21.99
C ASP A 507 -11.04 14.20 -22.19
N HIS A 508 -10.01 13.51 -22.67
CA HIS A 508 -10.00 12.04 -22.81
C HIS A 508 -9.93 11.26 -21.49
N ALA A 509 -9.51 11.87 -20.39
CA ALA A 509 -9.52 11.26 -19.06
C ALA A 509 -10.90 11.34 -18.37
N GLY A 510 -11.79 12.17 -18.90
CA GLY A 510 -13.11 12.47 -18.36
C GLY A 510 -13.14 13.66 -17.40
N ASN A 511 -12.06 14.44 -17.27
CA ASN A 511 -12.13 15.71 -16.53
C ASN A 511 -12.83 16.77 -17.38
N GLY A 512 -13.42 17.75 -16.70
CA GLY A 512 -14.15 18.84 -17.32
C GLY A 512 -15.52 19.08 -16.71
N GLY A 513 -16.44 19.60 -17.52
CA GLY A 513 -17.77 20.04 -17.10
C GLY A 513 -18.10 21.43 -17.61
N TYR A 514 -18.90 22.17 -16.83
CA TYR A 514 -19.27 23.56 -17.14
C TYR A 514 -18.10 24.52 -16.93
N TYR A 515 -17.87 25.41 -17.90
CA TYR A 515 -16.83 26.45 -17.84
C TYR A 515 -17.39 27.87 -17.81
N ASN A 516 -18.32 28.19 -18.72
CA ASN A 516 -18.82 29.54 -18.89
C ASN A 516 -20.18 29.56 -19.61
N ALA A 517 -20.76 30.74 -19.75
CA ALA A 517 -21.98 30.98 -20.51
C ALA A 517 -21.82 32.21 -21.42
N THR A 518 -22.51 32.21 -22.55
CA THR A 518 -22.57 33.32 -23.49
C THR A 518 -23.96 33.47 -24.09
N ASN A 519 -24.24 34.65 -24.64
CA ASN A 519 -25.55 35.00 -25.18
C ASN A 519 -25.44 35.50 -26.63
N ALA A 520 -26.44 35.17 -27.46
CA ALA A 520 -26.61 35.75 -28.79
C ALA A 520 -28.09 36.12 -29.02
N ASN A 521 -28.34 37.27 -29.64
CA ASN A 521 -29.69 37.67 -30.03
C ASN A 521 -30.04 37.07 -31.39
N ILE A 522 -31.11 36.27 -31.44
CA ILE A 522 -31.60 35.67 -32.68
C ILE A 522 -32.56 36.63 -33.36
N PRO A 523 -32.32 37.03 -34.64
CA PRO A 523 -33.16 38.00 -35.33
C PRO A 523 -34.57 37.47 -35.63
N VAL A 524 -35.48 38.39 -35.98
CA VAL A 524 -36.86 38.11 -36.42
C VAL A 524 -36.90 37.19 -37.65
N ASN A 525 -37.91 36.33 -37.72
CA ASN A 525 -38.22 35.53 -38.92
C ASN A 525 -39.32 36.22 -39.75
N GLU A 526 -38.96 37.28 -40.50
CA GLU A 526 -39.91 38.01 -41.36
C GLU A 526 -40.17 37.30 -42.70
N ARG A 527 -41.45 37.21 -43.08
CA ARG A 527 -41.92 36.66 -44.36
C ARG A 527 -42.41 37.79 -45.27
N PHE A 528 -41.99 37.80 -46.54
CA PHE A 528 -42.32 38.85 -47.52
C PHE A 528 -43.20 38.31 -48.65
N LEU A 529 -44.24 39.06 -49.04
CA LEU A 529 -45.30 38.62 -49.95
C LEU A 529 -44.78 37.97 -51.24
N ARG A 530 -43.87 38.66 -51.95
CA ARG A 530 -43.27 38.13 -53.18
C ARG A 530 -42.49 36.84 -52.93
N SER A 531 -41.61 36.84 -51.94
CA SER A 531 -40.74 35.70 -51.63
C SER A 531 -41.57 34.47 -51.26
N GLU A 532 -42.66 34.67 -50.53
CA GLU A 532 -43.59 33.59 -50.16
C GLU A 532 -44.33 33.03 -51.37
N ILE A 533 -44.89 33.87 -52.25
CA ILE A 533 -45.50 33.39 -53.50
C ILE A 533 -44.48 32.61 -54.35
N LEU A 534 -43.25 33.13 -54.50
CA LEU A 534 -42.21 32.50 -55.30
C LEU A 534 -41.57 31.26 -54.65
N SER A 535 -41.86 30.99 -53.38
CA SER A 535 -41.45 29.76 -52.70
C SER A 535 -42.30 28.55 -53.11
N GLU A 536 -43.45 28.80 -53.75
CA GLU A 536 -44.33 27.75 -54.24
C GLU A 536 -43.72 26.96 -55.41
N SER A 537 -44.07 25.68 -55.50
CA SER A 537 -43.69 24.81 -56.62
C SER A 537 -44.28 25.34 -57.94
N ILE A 538 -43.40 25.78 -58.85
CA ILE A 538 -43.75 26.16 -60.23
C ILE A 538 -44.24 24.91 -60.98
N LYS A 539 -45.48 24.98 -61.48
CA LYS A 539 -46.18 23.89 -62.17
C LYS A 539 -45.84 23.79 -63.66
N GLY A 540 -45.35 24.87 -64.26
CA GLY A 540 -44.89 24.89 -65.64
C GLY A 540 -44.35 26.27 -66.04
N SER A 541 -43.58 26.30 -67.11
CA SER A 541 -42.92 27.50 -67.62
C SER A 541 -43.14 27.62 -69.13
N ASN A 542 -43.40 28.84 -69.62
CA ASN A 542 -43.59 29.13 -71.05
C ASN A 542 -44.60 28.20 -71.74
N VAL A 543 -45.78 28.05 -71.11
CA VAL A 543 -46.84 27.17 -71.59
C VAL A 543 -47.20 27.52 -73.04
N THR A 544 -47.09 26.55 -73.94
CA THR A 544 -47.46 26.71 -75.35
C THR A 544 -48.97 26.83 -75.48
N TRP A 545 -49.44 27.86 -76.18
CA TRP A 545 -50.85 28.07 -76.45
C TRP A 545 -51.30 27.24 -77.64
N THR A 546 -52.31 26.40 -77.42
CA THR A 546 -53.00 25.64 -78.47
C THR A 546 -54.39 26.24 -78.69
N THR A 547 -54.96 26.07 -79.89
CA THR A 547 -56.29 26.58 -80.27
C THR A 547 -57.46 25.88 -79.55
N ALA A 548 -57.19 24.95 -78.64
CA ALA A 548 -58.16 24.26 -77.78
C ALA A 548 -57.73 24.29 -76.30
N TRP A 549 -58.71 24.25 -75.37
CA TRP A 549 -58.47 24.25 -73.92
C TRP A 549 -57.64 23.05 -73.48
N GLN A 550 -56.67 23.27 -72.60
CA GLN A 550 -55.73 22.24 -72.12
C GLN A 550 -56.29 21.56 -70.87
N THR A 551 -56.87 20.37 -71.05
CA THR A 551 -57.44 19.50 -69.98
C THR A 551 -56.41 18.92 -69.01
N GLY A 552 -55.11 19.17 -69.23
CA GLY A 552 -54.00 18.56 -68.48
C GLY A 552 -53.22 19.46 -67.54
N ASN A 553 -53.52 20.77 -67.45
CA ASN A 553 -52.68 21.68 -66.67
C ASN A 553 -53.08 21.68 -65.19
N THR A 554 -52.13 21.31 -64.32
CA THR A 554 -52.32 21.33 -62.86
C THR A 554 -52.54 22.76 -62.36
N SER A 555 -53.47 22.95 -61.41
CA SER A 555 -53.69 24.27 -60.79
C SER A 555 -52.49 24.68 -59.92
N GLY A 556 -52.07 25.95 -60.01
CA GLY A 556 -50.94 26.47 -59.23
C GLY A 556 -50.20 27.63 -59.89
N LEU A 557 -48.97 27.88 -59.45
CA LEU A 557 -48.09 28.93 -59.95
C LEU A 557 -47.34 28.48 -61.21
N TYR A 558 -47.32 29.32 -62.24
CA TYR A 558 -46.59 29.12 -63.49
C TYR A 558 -45.65 30.30 -63.75
N SER A 559 -44.72 30.14 -64.68
CA SER A 559 -43.85 31.24 -65.13
C SER A 559 -43.93 31.49 -66.64
N GLN A 560 -43.73 32.74 -67.05
CA GLN A 560 -43.66 33.16 -68.46
C GLN A 560 -42.50 34.14 -68.64
N SER A 561 -41.66 33.86 -69.64
CA SER A 561 -40.63 34.79 -70.10
C SER A 561 -41.26 35.90 -70.94
N THR A 562 -40.89 37.14 -70.63
CA THR A 562 -41.27 38.36 -71.35
C THR A 562 -40.00 39.13 -71.73
N SER A 563 -40.14 40.19 -72.53
CA SER A 563 -39.04 41.11 -72.90
C SER A 563 -38.44 41.87 -71.70
N LYS A 564 -39.19 42.02 -70.61
CA LYS A 564 -38.78 42.76 -69.40
C LYS A 564 -38.29 41.86 -68.26
N GLY A 565 -38.35 40.55 -68.43
CA GLY A 565 -37.99 39.55 -67.41
C GLY A 565 -39.04 38.45 -67.28
N THR A 566 -38.97 37.70 -66.18
CA THR A 566 -39.91 36.60 -65.91
C THR A 566 -41.06 37.09 -65.05
N THR A 567 -42.29 36.82 -65.48
CA THR A 567 -43.50 36.98 -64.65
C THR A 567 -43.99 35.62 -64.18
N TYR A 568 -44.53 35.59 -62.96
CA TYR A 568 -45.08 34.37 -62.34
C TYR A 568 -46.57 34.55 -62.11
N TYR A 569 -47.41 33.68 -62.66
CA TYR A 569 -48.86 33.86 -62.67
C TYR A 569 -49.58 32.61 -62.15
N PHE A 570 -50.72 32.82 -61.50
CA PHE A 570 -51.57 31.73 -61.07
C PHE A 570 -52.45 31.25 -62.23
N ARG A 571 -52.62 29.93 -62.37
CA ARG A 571 -53.46 29.29 -63.38
C ARG A 571 -54.33 28.18 -62.78
N GLY A 572 -55.53 27.99 -63.33
CA GLY A 572 -56.48 26.98 -62.88
C GLY A 572 -57.25 27.45 -61.65
N ASN A 573 -57.50 26.59 -60.67
CA ASN A 573 -58.17 26.92 -59.42
C ASN A 573 -57.26 26.73 -58.18
N PRO A 574 -56.16 27.49 -58.05
CA PRO A 574 -55.28 27.42 -56.89
C PRO A 574 -56.01 27.78 -55.59
N THR A 575 -55.65 27.09 -54.51
CA THR A 575 -56.24 27.26 -53.18
C THR A 575 -55.49 28.25 -52.30
N ASN A 576 -54.30 28.70 -52.72
CA ASN A 576 -53.32 29.47 -51.95
C ASN A 576 -52.99 30.86 -52.53
N ASN A 577 -53.82 31.39 -53.42
CA ASN A 577 -53.66 32.73 -54.01
C ASN A 577 -54.66 33.78 -53.46
N TYR A 578 -54.99 33.69 -52.18
CA TYR A 578 -55.84 34.67 -51.49
C TYR A 578 -55.00 35.69 -50.71
N ILE A 579 -55.39 36.95 -50.79
CA ILE A 579 -54.84 38.04 -49.99
C ILE A 579 -55.97 38.90 -49.42
N LYS A 580 -55.91 39.20 -48.12
CA LYS A 580 -56.82 40.12 -47.45
C LYS A 580 -56.14 41.49 -47.38
N PHE A 581 -56.60 42.41 -48.21
CA PHE A 581 -56.04 43.75 -48.35
C PHE A 581 -57.14 44.80 -48.26
N ALA A 582 -56.92 45.86 -47.47
CA ALA A 582 -57.93 46.88 -47.17
C ALA A 582 -59.28 46.30 -46.73
N ASN A 583 -59.24 45.29 -45.84
CA ASN A 583 -60.41 44.55 -45.33
C ASN A 583 -61.26 43.84 -46.39
N LYS A 584 -60.75 43.66 -47.61
CA LYS A 584 -61.41 42.93 -48.69
C LYS A 584 -60.56 41.72 -49.09
N ILE A 585 -61.20 40.69 -49.64
CA ILE A 585 -60.50 39.51 -50.17
C ILE A 585 -60.21 39.74 -51.65
N TRP A 586 -58.98 39.43 -52.05
CA TRP A 586 -58.50 39.56 -53.41
C TRP A 586 -57.87 38.23 -53.87
N ARG A 587 -57.87 38.02 -55.18
CA ARG A 587 -57.12 36.94 -55.82
C ARG A 587 -55.82 37.49 -56.36
N ILE A 588 -54.72 36.81 -56.09
CA ILE A 588 -53.43 37.13 -56.70
C ILE A 588 -53.47 36.64 -58.14
N ILE A 589 -53.20 37.55 -59.08
CA ILE A 589 -53.12 37.26 -60.51
C ILE A 589 -51.71 36.78 -60.84
N ARG A 590 -50.73 37.64 -60.55
CA ARG A 590 -49.33 37.41 -60.90
C ARG A 590 -48.36 38.24 -60.05
N VAL A 591 -47.12 37.80 -60.00
CA VAL A 591 -45.93 38.61 -59.70
C VAL A 591 -45.41 39.15 -61.03
N ASN A 592 -45.44 40.48 -61.19
CA ASN A 592 -44.91 41.18 -62.34
C ASN A 592 -43.38 41.02 -62.43
N GLU A 593 -42.82 41.38 -63.58
CA GLU A 593 -41.39 41.28 -63.91
C GLU A 593 -40.52 42.11 -62.95
N ASP A 594 -41.05 43.22 -62.44
CA ASP A 594 -40.40 44.10 -61.45
C ASP A 594 -40.56 43.63 -59.99
N GLY A 595 -41.24 42.51 -59.77
CA GLY A 595 -41.48 41.93 -58.45
C GLY A 595 -42.72 42.47 -57.72
N THR A 596 -43.48 43.40 -58.30
CA THR A 596 -44.77 43.85 -57.76
C THR A 596 -45.85 42.76 -57.94
N VAL A 597 -46.86 42.73 -57.08
CA VAL A 597 -47.88 41.66 -57.06
C VAL A 597 -49.22 42.22 -57.51
N LYS A 598 -49.71 41.77 -58.67
CA LYS A 598 -50.99 42.17 -59.25
C LYS A 598 -52.13 41.36 -58.65
N ILE A 599 -53.15 42.03 -58.13
CA ILE A 599 -54.28 41.41 -57.44
C ILE A 599 -55.62 41.96 -57.96
N MET A 600 -56.64 41.10 -57.99
CA MET A 600 -58.00 41.45 -58.41
C MET A 600 -58.98 41.23 -57.27
N LEU A 601 -59.92 42.15 -57.08
CA LEU A 601 -60.92 42.02 -56.03
C LEU A 601 -61.70 40.71 -56.23
N ASN A 602 -61.75 39.86 -55.20
CA ASN A 602 -62.51 38.60 -55.22
C ASN A 602 -63.99 38.83 -54.95
N ASP A 603 -64.52 39.91 -55.51
CA ASP A 603 -65.89 40.39 -55.41
C ASP A 603 -66.10 41.40 -56.55
N ALA A 604 -67.31 41.91 -56.69
CA ALA A 604 -67.64 42.94 -57.64
C ALA A 604 -68.19 44.19 -56.96
N VAL A 605 -67.92 45.34 -57.55
CA VAL A 605 -68.48 46.63 -57.16
C VAL A 605 -69.57 47.01 -58.17
N SER A 606 -70.47 47.91 -57.78
CA SER A 606 -71.50 48.44 -58.66
C SER A 606 -70.87 48.91 -59.97
N GLY A 607 -71.30 48.28 -61.06
CA GLY A 607 -70.82 48.61 -62.39
C GLY A 607 -71.78 49.52 -63.14
N GLY A 608 -71.61 49.55 -64.44
CA GLY A 608 -72.37 50.39 -65.34
C GLY A 608 -72.08 50.02 -66.78
N THR A 609 -72.47 50.90 -67.70
CA THR A 609 -72.09 50.79 -69.10
C THR A 609 -70.62 51.13 -69.28
N PHE A 610 -69.89 50.37 -70.10
CA PHE A 610 -68.51 50.70 -70.47
C PHE A 610 -68.44 52.09 -71.13
N ASN A 611 -69.39 52.36 -72.03
CA ASN A 611 -69.64 53.68 -72.61
C ASN A 611 -71.14 53.89 -72.84
N SER A 612 -71.60 55.13 -72.92
CA SER A 612 -73.02 55.42 -73.18
C SER A 612 -73.42 55.20 -74.64
N SER A 613 -72.46 55.30 -75.56
CA SER A 613 -72.65 55.04 -77.00
C SER A 613 -71.89 53.79 -77.43
N THR A 614 -72.53 52.96 -78.25
CA THR A 614 -71.93 51.78 -78.88
C THR A 614 -71.33 52.08 -80.26
N TYR A 615 -71.52 53.27 -80.81
CA TYR A 615 -70.96 53.64 -82.13
C TYR A 615 -69.62 54.36 -82.00
N GLY A 616 -68.62 53.89 -82.75
CA GLY A 616 -67.26 54.44 -82.82
C GLY A 616 -66.22 53.54 -82.13
N PHE A 617 -65.16 53.16 -82.85
CA PHE A 617 -64.12 52.26 -82.33
C PHE A 617 -63.38 52.84 -81.12
N ASP A 618 -63.37 54.17 -80.93
CA ASP A 618 -62.72 54.80 -79.78
C ASP A 618 -63.41 54.46 -78.44
N LYS A 619 -64.68 54.00 -78.48
CA LYS A 619 -65.49 53.71 -77.29
C LYS A 619 -65.13 52.40 -76.60
N MET A 620 -64.40 51.49 -77.26
CA MET A 620 -63.95 50.21 -76.67
C MET A 620 -62.74 50.34 -75.74
N TYR A 621 -62.08 51.50 -75.72
CA TYR A 621 -60.87 51.73 -74.91
C TYR A 621 -61.20 52.17 -73.49
N TYR A 622 -60.54 51.54 -72.50
CA TYR A 622 -60.78 51.80 -71.08
C TYR A 622 -60.54 53.26 -70.68
N SER A 623 -59.53 53.92 -71.22
CA SER A 623 -59.23 55.33 -70.97
C SER A 623 -60.33 56.27 -71.44
N ASN A 624 -61.15 55.84 -72.40
CA ASN A 624 -62.30 56.58 -72.93
C ASN A 624 -63.63 56.14 -72.29
N SER A 625 -63.59 55.18 -71.35
CA SER A 625 -64.77 54.56 -70.74
C SER A 625 -65.32 55.36 -69.57
N ASN A 626 -66.61 55.20 -69.29
CA ASN A 626 -67.24 55.68 -68.05
C ASN A 626 -66.73 54.91 -66.83
N LEU A 627 -66.23 53.68 -67.03
CA LEU A 627 -65.74 52.81 -65.96
C LEU A 627 -64.50 53.36 -65.28
N LYS A 628 -63.61 54.02 -66.02
CA LYS A 628 -62.38 54.60 -65.45
C LYS A 628 -62.67 55.51 -64.26
N ASN A 629 -63.70 56.35 -64.37
CA ASN A 629 -64.12 57.23 -63.28
C ASN A 629 -64.73 56.46 -62.10
N ILE A 630 -65.55 55.45 -62.37
CA ILE A 630 -66.17 54.59 -61.34
C ILE A 630 -65.08 53.83 -60.56
N VAL A 631 -64.13 53.22 -61.27
CA VAL A 631 -63.01 52.46 -60.69
C VAL A 631 -62.11 53.36 -59.85
N ASN A 632 -61.74 54.54 -60.37
CA ASN A 632 -60.91 55.50 -59.65
C ASN A 632 -61.61 56.04 -58.39
N SER A 633 -62.91 56.37 -58.49
CA SER A 633 -63.70 56.83 -57.34
C SER A 633 -63.76 55.75 -56.26
N TRP A 634 -64.08 54.51 -56.65
CA TRP A 634 -64.10 53.38 -55.71
C TRP A 634 -62.76 53.17 -55.02
N TYR A 635 -61.64 53.22 -55.78
CA TYR A 635 -60.30 53.06 -55.24
C TYR A 635 -59.97 54.14 -54.20
N ASN A 636 -60.20 55.42 -54.53
CA ASN A 636 -59.91 56.54 -53.62
C ASN A 636 -60.73 56.47 -52.32
N THR A 637 -61.93 55.87 -52.36
CA THR A 637 -62.76 55.67 -51.17
C THR A 637 -62.34 54.45 -50.34
N ASN A 638 -61.93 53.35 -50.98
CA ASN A 638 -61.75 52.06 -50.30
C ASN A 638 -60.29 51.72 -49.96
N ILE A 639 -59.32 52.30 -50.67
CA ILE A 639 -57.90 52.01 -50.51
C ILE A 639 -57.19 53.29 -50.05
N THR A 640 -57.14 53.51 -48.74
CA THR A 640 -56.63 54.75 -48.12
C THR A 640 -55.49 54.47 -47.11
N GLY A 641 -54.80 55.53 -46.66
CA GLY A 641 -53.80 55.46 -45.60
C GLY A 641 -52.65 54.48 -45.88
N THR A 642 -52.31 53.64 -44.90
CA THR A 642 -51.24 52.63 -45.02
C THR A 642 -51.52 51.55 -46.06
N ASN A 643 -52.77 51.37 -46.50
CA ASN A 643 -53.07 50.48 -47.63
C ASN A 643 -52.70 51.15 -48.95
N ALA A 644 -53.01 52.44 -49.14
CA ALA A 644 -52.64 53.17 -50.35
C ALA A 644 -51.12 53.21 -50.57
N SER A 645 -50.31 53.33 -49.51
CA SER A 645 -48.84 53.34 -49.60
C SER A 645 -48.22 51.99 -50.01
N LYS A 646 -49.00 50.90 -49.95
CA LYS A 646 -48.63 49.54 -50.40
C LYS A 646 -48.96 49.30 -51.87
N VAL A 647 -49.81 50.12 -52.48
CA VAL A 647 -50.14 50.07 -53.91
C VAL A 647 -49.11 50.84 -54.71
N VAL A 648 -48.65 50.28 -55.83
CA VAL A 648 -47.78 50.97 -56.78
C VAL A 648 -48.62 51.62 -57.89
N THR A 649 -48.31 52.87 -58.20
CA THR A 649 -48.90 53.62 -59.33
C THR A 649 -47.92 53.58 -60.48
N GLY A 650 -48.35 53.13 -61.66
CA GLY A 650 -47.45 53.03 -62.81
C GLY A 650 -48.09 52.40 -64.03
N ASN A 651 -47.25 51.99 -64.97
CA ASN A 651 -47.64 51.44 -66.27
C ASN A 651 -47.91 49.92 -66.18
N TYR A 652 -48.91 49.53 -65.39
CA TYR A 652 -49.22 48.12 -65.10
C TYR A 652 -50.43 47.58 -65.86
N PHE A 653 -51.17 48.45 -66.54
CA PHE A 653 -52.45 48.14 -67.16
C PHE A 653 -52.37 48.35 -68.68
N CYS A 654 -52.94 47.44 -69.47
CA CYS A 654 -52.86 47.48 -70.93
C CYS A 654 -54.25 47.58 -71.56
N GLU A 655 -54.52 48.66 -72.28
CA GLU A 655 -55.78 48.86 -73.01
C GLU A 655 -55.65 48.67 -74.53
N ALA A 656 -54.48 48.27 -75.03
CA ALA A 656 -54.23 48.05 -76.45
C ALA A 656 -55.22 47.01 -77.02
N ALA A 657 -55.75 47.28 -78.22
CA ALA A 657 -56.49 46.28 -78.97
C ALA A 657 -55.51 45.26 -79.56
N LYS A 658 -55.48 44.05 -78.99
CA LYS A 658 -54.54 42.96 -79.36
C LYS A 658 -55.20 41.83 -80.15
N LEU A 659 -56.51 41.67 -79.96
CA LEU A 659 -57.34 40.67 -80.61
C LEU A 659 -58.75 41.21 -80.80
N MET A 660 -59.53 40.51 -81.61
CA MET A 660 -60.95 40.77 -81.76
C MET A 660 -61.79 39.49 -81.67
N TYR A 661 -63.06 39.63 -81.30
CA TYR A 661 -63.93 38.47 -81.07
C TYR A 661 -64.25 37.67 -82.34
N SER A 662 -64.51 38.36 -83.47
CA SER A 662 -64.92 37.79 -84.76
C SER A 662 -64.35 38.62 -85.91
N SER A 663 -64.74 38.34 -87.16
CA SER A 663 -64.41 39.19 -88.32
C SER A 663 -64.90 40.64 -88.15
N GLY A 664 -64.13 41.62 -88.66
CA GLY A 664 -64.39 43.06 -88.48
C GLY A 664 -63.09 43.88 -88.42
N SER A 665 -63.11 45.06 -87.80
CA SER A 665 -61.92 45.92 -87.63
C SER A 665 -61.79 46.51 -86.22
N VAL A 666 -60.59 46.97 -85.88
CA VAL A 666 -60.30 47.75 -84.66
C VAL A 666 -59.94 49.18 -85.06
N GLY A 667 -60.87 49.88 -85.73
CA GLY A 667 -60.61 51.20 -86.28
C GLY A 667 -59.76 51.14 -87.56
N ASN A 668 -58.58 51.77 -87.55
CA ASN A 668 -57.73 51.96 -88.73
C ASN A 668 -56.73 50.83 -88.99
N PHE A 669 -56.74 49.78 -88.16
CA PHE A 669 -55.83 48.64 -88.31
C PHE A 669 -56.54 47.32 -88.04
N SER A 670 -55.85 46.21 -88.31
CA SER A 670 -56.36 44.85 -88.14
C SER A 670 -55.59 44.13 -87.04
N VAL A 671 -56.30 43.29 -86.28
CA VAL A 671 -55.74 42.39 -85.26
C VAL A 671 -56.20 40.97 -85.57
N PRO A 672 -55.49 39.93 -85.08
CA PRO A 672 -55.99 38.57 -85.20
C PRO A 672 -57.34 38.40 -84.51
N VAL A 673 -58.21 37.58 -85.09
CA VAL A 673 -59.37 37.03 -84.39
C VAL A 673 -58.90 36.12 -83.27
N LYS A 674 -59.71 35.99 -82.21
CA LYS A 674 -59.38 35.24 -80.98
C LYS A 674 -58.83 33.83 -81.22
N GLU A 675 -59.26 33.12 -82.28
CA GLU A 675 -58.80 31.77 -82.63
C GLU A 675 -57.33 31.74 -83.07
N ASN A 676 -56.83 32.85 -83.63
CA ASN A 676 -55.48 32.99 -84.17
C ASN A 676 -54.58 33.86 -83.27
N TYR A 677 -55.07 34.20 -82.07
CA TYR A 677 -54.35 35.04 -81.14
C TYR A 677 -53.65 34.22 -80.05
N THR A 678 -52.37 34.51 -79.84
CA THR A 678 -51.56 33.91 -78.76
C THR A 678 -51.46 34.90 -77.59
N PRO A 679 -52.08 34.60 -76.43
CA PRO A 679 -52.02 35.47 -75.25
C PRO A 679 -50.60 35.74 -74.78
N ASN A 680 -50.32 36.98 -74.41
CA ASN A 680 -49.02 37.40 -73.90
C ASN A 680 -49.15 38.59 -72.95
N PHE A 681 -48.19 38.74 -72.03
CA PHE A 681 -48.18 39.84 -71.07
C PHE A 681 -47.60 41.15 -71.60
N GLU A 682 -47.18 41.18 -72.86
CA GLU A 682 -46.63 42.37 -73.49
C GLU A 682 -47.73 43.38 -73.83
N CYS A 683 -47.40 44.66 -73.69
CA CYS A 683 -48.29 45.75 -74.05
C CYS A 683 -47.54 46.76 -74.93
N ALA A 684 -47.74 46.65 -76.24
CA ALA A 684 -47.32 47.65 -77.21
C ALA A 684 -48.48 48.61 -77.49
N THR A 685 -48.16 49.85 -77.84
CA THR A 685 -49.16 50.80 -78.35
C THR A 685 -49.73 50.28 -79.67
N ASP A 686 -51.05 50.26 -79.77
CA ASP A 686 -51.77 49.76 -80.94
C ASP A 686 -51.86 50.80 -82.07
N GLY A 687 -52.44 50.41 -83.20
CA GLY A 687 -52.58 51.28 -84.39
C GLY A 687 -53.50 52.50 -84.18
N ASN A 688 -54.21 52.58 -83.06
CA ASN A 688 -55.03 53.73 -82.67
C ASN A 688 -54.37 54.57 -81.55
N GLY A 689 -53.10 54.31 -81.22
CA GLY A 689 -52.36 55.06 -80.21
C GLY A 689 -52.68 54.69 -78.76
N LYS A 690 -53.31 53.53 -78.52
CA LYS A 690 -53.72 53.07 -77.18
C LYS A 690 -52.82 51.93 -76.70
N GLY A 691 -52.42 51.95 -75.43
CA GLY A 691 -51.35 51.09 -74.93
C GLY A 691 -51.35 50.95 -73.41
N LEU A 692 -50.18 51.18 -72.79
CA LEU A 692 -50.05 51.18 -71.33
C LEU A 692 -50.82 52.35 -70.70
N VAL A 693 -51.56 52.06 -69.62
CA VAL A 693 -52.28 53.04 -68.82
C VAL A 693 -51.55 53.22 -67.50
N THR A 694 -51.08 54.45 -67.25
CA THR A 694 -50.53 54.85 -65.95
C THR A 694 -51.66 55.02 -64.95
N ALA A 695 -51.80 54.10 -64.00
CA ALA A 695 -52.84 54.16 -62.97
C ALA A 695 -52.47 53.38 -61.70
N SER A 696 -53.11 53.72 -60.59
CA SER A 696 -53.05 52.94 -59.33
C SER A 696 -54.05 51.78 -59.31
N VAL A 697 -55.11 51.89 -60.12
CA VAL A 697 -56.20 50.92 -60.23
C VAL A 697 -56.65 50.80 -61.68
N GLY A 698 -57.04 49.61 -62.09
CA GLY A 698 -57.56 49.32 -63.42
C GLY A 698 -58.48 48.11 -63.41
N LEU A 699 -58.61 47.48 -64.57
CA LEU A 699 -59.33 46.22 -64.76
C LEU A 699 -58.37 45.18 -65.31
N ILE A 700 -58.75 43.92 -65.18
CA ILE A 700 -58.00 42.81 -65.75
C ILE A 700 -58.06 42.83 -67.28
N THR A 701 -57.05 42.28 -67.95
CA THR A 701 -57.01 42.14 -69.41
C THR A 701 -57.47 40.75 -69.88
N TYR A 702 -57.81 40.63 -71.17
CA TYR A 702 -58.06 39.34 -71.82
C TYR A 702 -56.89 38.37 -71.63
N ASP A 703 -55.66 38.85 -71.84
CA ASP A 703 -54.45 38.04 -71.67
C ASP A 703 -54.35 37.45 -70.26
N GLU A 704 -54.57 38.27 -69.24
CA GLU A 704 -54.51 37.83 -67.83
C GLU A 704 -55.60 36.79 -67.51
N ILE A 705 -56.79 36.93 -68.11
CA ILE A 705 -57.86 35.93 -68.01
C ILE A 705 -57.43 34.61 -68.66
N ALA A 706 -56.86 34.67 -69.87
CA ALA A 706 -56.36 33.50 -70.56
C ALA A 706 -55.26 32.79 -69.75
N PHE A 707 -54.28 33.53 -69.24
CA PHE A 707 -53.20 32.99 -68.40
C PHE A 707 -53.73 32.37 -67.10
N ALA A 708 -54.77 32.95 -66.50
CA ALA A 708 -55.46 32.38 -65.34
C ALA A 708 -56.19 31.06 -65.65
N GLY A 709 -56.38 30.74 -66.93
CA GLY A 709 -57.07 29.53 -67.41
C GLY A 709 -58.49 29.78 -67.91
N GLY A 710 -58.96 31.03 -67.93
CA GLY A 710 -60.24 31.41 -68.54
C GLY A 710 -60.08 31.57 -70.04
N TRP A 711 -60.60 30.63 -70.83
CA TRP A 711 -60.59 30.73 -72.29
C TRP A 711 -61.82 31.49 -72.81
N TYR A 712 -61.88 31.77 -74.11
CA TYR A 712 -63.11 32.29 -74.70
C TYR A 712 -64.27 31.28 -74.49
N TYR A 713 -65.41 31.75 -73.97
CA TYR A 713 -66.49 30.88 -73.48
C TYR A 713 -67.10 30.01 -74.60
N ASP A 714 -67.11 28.70 -74.33
CA ASP A 714 -67.80 27.66 -75.08
C ASP A 714 -68.94 27.13 -74.19
N PHE A 715 -70.18 27.22 -74.67
CA PHE A 715 -71.39 26.82 -73.93
C PHE A 715 -71.42 25.35 -73.51
N SER A 716 -70.55 24.50 -74.07
CA SER A 716 -70.46 23.09 -73.72
C SER A 716 -69.60 22.80 -72.48
N LEU A 717 -68.95 23.83 -71.89
CA LEU A 717 -67.89 23.64 -70.92
C LEU A 717 -68.03 24.56 -69.69
N SER A 718 -67.98 23.97 -68.49
CA SER A 718 -67.95 24.70 -67.20
C SER A 718 -66.61 24.47 -66.52
N TYR A 719 -65.77 25.51 -66.48
CA TYR A 719 -64.38 25.39 -66.02
C TYR A 719 -64.12 26.08 -64.68
N PRO A 720 -63.57 25.36 -63.68
CA PRO A 720 -63.09 25.98 -62.45
C PRO A 720 -61.75 26.68 -62.72
N TYR A 721 -61.77 28.00 -62.78
CA TYR A 721 -60.57 28.83 -62.66
C TYR A 721 -60.81 29.96 -61.68
N TYR A 722 -59.75 30.41 -60.99
CA TYR A 722 -59.92 31.15 -59.75
C TYR A 722 -60.52 32.56 -59.87
N LEU A 723 -60.59 33.10 -61.09
CA LEU A 723 -61.25 34.38 -61.33
C LEU A 723 -62.76 34.22 -61.50
N ASN A 724 -63.27 33.00 -61.74
CA ASN A 724 -64.69 32.69 -61.71
C ASN A 724 -65.15 32.53 -60.25
N ASN A 725 -65.60 33.63 -59.65
CA ASN A 725 -66.15 33.59 -58.30
C ASN A 725 -67.59 33.06 -58.36
N ALA A 726 -67.86 31.93 -57.71
CA ALA A 726 -69.18 31.31 -57.65
C ALA A 726 -70.27 32.26 -57.11
N ASN A 727 -69.92 33.20 -56.22
CA ASN A 727 -70.86 34.21 -55.70
C ASN A 727 -71.23 35.28 -56.74
N LEU A 728 -70.55 35.29 -57.89
CA LEU A 728 -70.77 36.19 -59.02
C LEU A 728 -71.18 35.41 -60.28
N ALA A 729 -71.61 34.14 -60.15
CA ALA A 729 -72.07 33.32 -61.27
C ALA A 729 -73.15 34.07 -62.08
N ASP A 730 -73.08 33.98 -63.41
CA ASP A 730 -73.94 34.68 -64.37
C ASP A 730 -73.85 36.22 -64.37
N ARG A 731 -72.97 36.83 -63.56
CA ARG A 731 -72.77 38.29 -63.54
C ARG A 731 -71.47 38.69 -64.25
N ALA A 732 -71.63 39.17 -65.48
CA ALA A 732 -70.55 39.71 -66.30
C ALA A 732 -69.77 40.82 -65.57
N ARG A 733 -68.43 40.78 -65.71
CA ARG A 733 -67.53 41.83 -65.21
C ARG A 733 -66.68 42.40 -66.33
N TRP A 734 -66.61 43.73 -66.41
CA TRP A 734 -65.81 44.42 -67.41
C TRP A 734 -64.32 44.10 -67.29
N THR A 735 -63.68 43.88 -68.44
CA THR A 735 -62.22 43.94 -68.60
C THR A 735 -61.83 45.30 -69.16
N MET A 736 -60.54 45.59 -69.28
CA MET A 736 -60.07 46.76 -70.03
C MET A 736 -59.67 46.46 -71.48
N SER A 737 -59.86 45.22 -71.94
CA SER A 737 -59.45 44.79 -73.27
C SER A 737 -60.54 45.04 -74.31
N PRO A 738 -60.25 45.80 -75.39
CA PRO A 738 -61.09 45.88 -76.57
C PRO A 738 -61.39 44.52 -77.20
N ALA A 739 -62.59 44.32 -77.73
CA ALA A 739 -62.98 43.12 -78.49
C ALA A 739 -63.25 43.39 -79.99
N GLY A 740 -62.99 44.63 -80.44
CA GLY A 740 -63.17 45.08 -81.83
C GLY A 740 -64.58 45.56 -82.15
N ASN A 741 -64.83 45.80 -83.44
CA ASN A 741 -66.15 46.17 -83.94
C ASN A 741 -66.73 45.07 -84.81
N ASN A 742 -68.00 44.72 -84.62
CA ASN A 742 -68.69 43.77 -85.49
C ASN A 742 -68.87 44.37 -86.90
N SER A 743 -68.54 43.61 -87.95
CA SER A 743 -68.65 44.00 -89.36
C SER A 743 -70.07 44.37 -89.79
N ASP A 744 -71.09 43.81 -89.13
CA ASP A 744 -72.49 43.98 -89.55
C ASP A 744 -73.18 45.21 -88.92
N SER A 745 -72.72 45.66 -87.74
CA SER A 745 -73.42 46.69 -86.94
C SER A 745 -72.55 47.88 -86.51
N SER A 746 -71.23 47.84 -86.75
CA SER A 746 -70.27 48.88 -86.32
C SER A 746 -70.27 49.17 -84.80
N TYR A 747 -70.68 48.18 -84.00
CA TYR A 747 -70.73 48.28 -82.55
C TYR A 747 -69.35 48.10 -81.93
N ALA A 748 -68.94 49.02 -81.06
CA ALA A 748 -67.77 48.88 -80.21
C ALA A 748 -68.01 47.81 -79.15
N LEU A 749 -67.11 46.82 -79.09
CA LEU A 749 -67.18 45.69 -78.16
C LEU A 749 -65.97 45.72 -77.22
N ALA A 750 -66.19 45.32 -75.97
CA ALA A 750 -65.12 45.06 -75.02
C ALA A 750 -65.29 43.66 -74.41
N PHE A 751 -64.16 43.05 -74.01
CA PHE A 751 -64.20 41.75 -73.35
C PHE A 751 -64.75 41.89 -71.92
N ILE A 752 -65.42 40.85 -71.47
CA ILE A 752 -65.95 40.67 -70.12
C ILE A 752 -65.50 39.32 -69.57
N ILE A 753 -65.41 39.20 -68.26
CA ILE A 753 -65.38 37.89 -67.60
C ILE A 753 -66.83 37.42 -67.45
N TYR A 754 -67.14 36.27 -68.02
CA TYR A 754 -68.48 35.67 -67.97
C TYR A 754 -68.39 34.15 -67.97
N ASN A 755 -69.23 33.51 -67.15
CA ASN A 755 -69.43 32.05 -67.05
C ASN A 755 -68.19 31.18 -67.25
N GLY A 756 -67.12 31.41 -66.49
CA GLY A 756 -65.96 30.50 -66.56
C GLY A 756 -64.93 30.86 -67.63
N GLY A 757 -65.01 32.04 -68.25
CA GLY A 757 -64.00 32.50 -69.20
C GLY A 757 -64.13 33.96 -69.63
N ALA A 758 -63.61 34.26 -70.81
CA ALA A 758 -63.76 35.54 -71.49
C ALA A 758 -64.95 35.49 -72.47
N TRP A 759 -65.77 36.54 -72.46
CA TRP A 759 -66.83 36.78 -73.44
C TRP A 759 -66.72 38.23 -73.94
N HIS A 760 -67.58 38.65 -74.86
CA HIS A 760 -67.62 40.03 -75.35
C HIS A 760 -69.05 40.56 -75.29
N THR A 761 -69.20 41.88 -75.12
CA THR A 761 -70.52 42.52 -75.24
C THR A 761 -70.36 43.95 -75.72
N ALA A 762 -71.47 44.54 -76.19
CA ALA A 762 -71.51 45.94 -76.60
C ALA A 762 -71.19 46.85 -75.41
N VAL A 763 -70.38 47.88 -75.64
CA VAL A 763 -69.93 48.81 -74.58
C VAL A 763 -71.08 49.54 -73.87
N SER A 764 -72.25 49.65 -74.50
CA SER A 764 -73.47 50.19 -73.85
C SER A 764 -74.21 49.20 -72.95
N SER A 765 -73.76 47.95 -72.81
CA SER A 765 -74.39 46.97 -71.91
C SER A 765 -74.04 47.25 -70.45
N GLY A 766 -74.92 46.93 -69.50
CA GLY A 766 -74.59 46.98 -68.08
C GLY A 766 -73.75 45.77 -67.66
N SER A 767 -72.64 45.97 -66.94
CA SER A 767 -71.89 44.89 -66.30
C SER A 767 -71.16 45.38 -65.06
N LEU A 768 -70.80 44.44 -64.18
CA LEU A 768 -70.12 44.73 -62.92
C LEU A 768 -68.63 45.03 -63.13
N ILE A 769 -67.96 45.44 -62.05
CA ILE A 769 -66.55 45.81 -62.07
C ILE A 769 -65.84 45.06 -60.95
N SER A 770 -64.68 44.47 -61.23
CA SER A 770 -63.76 43.97 -60.20
C SER A 770 -62.45 44.72 -60.32
N PRO A 771 -62.19 45.70 -59.43
CA PRO A 771 -60.96 46.49 -59.45
C PRO A 771 -59.70 45.62 -59.37
N VAL A 772 -58.65 46.05 -60.07
CA VAL A 772 -57.32 45.43 -60.05
C VAL A 772 -56.31 46.47 -59.60
N VAL A 773 -55.41 46.08 -58.69
CA VAL A 773 -54.32 46.93 -58.18
C VAL A 773 -53.00 46.14 -58.18
N ASN A 774 -51.87 46.85 -58.10
CA ASN A 774 -50.55 46.23 -57.97
C ASN A 774 -49.97 46.61 -56.60
N LEU A 775 -49.51 45.63 -55.82
CA LEU A 775 -48.87 45.82 -54.53
C LEU A 775 -47.35 45.77 -54.64
N LYS A 776 -46.64 46.43 -53.72
CA LYS A 776 -45.19 46.21 -53.52
C LYS A 776 -44.92 44.74 -53.14
N GLY A 777 -43.82 44.18 -53.62
CA GLY A 777 -43.50 42.76 -53.40
C GLY A 777 -42.83 42.45 -52.06
N ASP A 778 -42.13 43.43 -51.49
CA ASP A 778 -41.37 43.37 -50.23
C ASP A 778 -42.22 43.71 -49.01
N ILE A 779 -43.54 43.56 -49.11
CA ILE A 779 -44.43 43.78 -47.97
C ILE A 779 -44.33 42.58 -47.04
N ALA A 780 -44.01 42.83 -45.77
CA ALA A 780 -44.06 41.82 -44.73
C ALA A 780 -45.49 41.32 -44.54
N ILE A 781 -45.68 40.01 -44.44
CA ILE A 781 -47.01 39.39 -44.37
C ILE A 781 -47.16 38.41 -43.20
N THR A 782 -48.40 38.12 -42.87
CA THR A 782 -48.82 36.91 -42.16
C THR A 782 -49.74 36.07 -43.06
N GLY A 783 -50.11 34.88 -42.60
CA GLY A 783 -51.01 33.98 -43.31
C GLY A 783 -50.31 33.07 -44.33
N SER A 784 -51.04 32.07 -44.82
CA SER A 784 -50.55 31.04 -45.74
C SER A 784 -51.01 31.24 -47.18
N GLY A 785 -51.83 32.27 -47.46
CA GLY A 785 -52.42 32.51 -48.77
C GLY A 785 -53.67 31.70 -49.06
N THR A 786 -54.12 30.86 -48.13
CA THR A 786 -55.33 30.03 -48.31
C THR A 786 -56.60 30.86 -48.09
N SER A 787 -57.77 30.34 -48.50
CA SER A 787 -59.04 31.06 -48.27
C SER A 787 -59.36 31.24 -46.78
N SER A 788 -59.00 30.27 -45.94
CA SER A 788 -59.16 30.31 -44.48
C SER A 788 -58.08 31.14 -43.79
N ASP A 789 -56.89 31.23 -44.38
CA ASP A 789 -55.75 31.98 -43.85
C ASP A 789 -55.06 32.77 -44.99
N PRO A 790 -55.71 33.83 -45.50
CA PRO A 790 -55.20 34.59 -46.62
C PRO A 790 -53.92 35.33 -46.24
N TYR A 791 -53.10 35.67 -47.21
CA TYR A 791 -51.99 36.57 -46.94
C TYR A 791 -52.52 37.91 -46.40
N VAL A 792 -51.93 38.40 -45.32
CA VAL A 792 -52.29 39.69 -44.71
C VAL A 792 -51.05 40.57 -44.64
N PRO A 793 -51.00 41.66 -45.43
CA PRO A 793 -49.97 42.68 -45.31
C PRO A 793 -49.90 43.27 -43.90
N LYS A 794 -48.74 43.19 -43.25
CA LYS A 794 -48.50 43.85 -41.96
C LYS A 794 -48.58 45.37 -42.12
N ASN A 795 -48.93 46.06 -41.04
CA ASN A 795 -49.01 47.51 -41.00
C ASN A 795 -47.65 48.18 -40.97
#